data_AF-A0A3M2LXJ1-F1
#
_entry.id   AF-A0A3M2LXJ1-F1
#
_cell.length_a   1.000
_cell.length_b   1.000
_cell.length_c   1.000
_cell.angle_alpha   90.00
_cell.angle_beta   90.00
_cell.angle_gamma   90.00
#
_symmetry.space_group_name_H-M   'P 1'
#
loop_
_entity.id
_entity.type
_entity.pdbx_description
1 polymer ?
#
loop_
_entity_poly.entity_id
_entity_poly.type
_entity_poly.pdbx_seq_one_letter_code
_entity_poly.pdbx_strand_id
1 'polypeptide(L)'
;MRDHPELPLTEAERAALLAWAAERPEREVRARIVLDAADGVSVSDSARALRISRPTVTSWRRRYAAQGLAGLEHRPRSGRPPRIDEADVVAATLAGPPAPRRSWSARALADHLGISHTALSAVWRRWGIDGERHSPLTLPTNPPLTCEQPLLLGLWTHAEAVALVIAESPAEARRAGPPAPVAERMARNAALSAELSLPRVSPVRFTAEGRAELTALLHTLSQAPQRGGPLRVLLWDPTGEVEPGPRVEDETWHLASDAMSWPATLSAICSSELLHGPVAARPVLDSLLAALRSDGTLWRRPDEGVAPGPPPRTPRAFDQLALGSFNEKLVIESIREAGALSRVEIAQRTGLTPQAVSRITRNLLTSEFLVEDAHRPAGKGKPRVPLRLRADASHAVGIHLDPEMITQVVVDLCGGVVARRQVSLHERSDPEWVISLVTRMASEAIEAARPATDPLLGVGIAVPGPLDAEAGVVKDPPLFDGWEDVPLREELSRRLAMPVILEKDVTAAAIGERWIGAAERAGDFVYLYLGTGAGCGAFLNGDVYRGRTGNAGEFGELCALSVNRLTEEGGPAMVEECAPIPTVVRRAAEAGLVSADDPRAYELACRAAFAGDAKAVEILRSVARVVARGAVGVTDLLDTALLIVGGPAVRPEVAEIYLAEIDTAVNRFPVARAVRPVRVAHSLLNESAAAVGAASSVFHAAFAPRLRTHVSPRGALRPPTLGN
;
A
#
# COMPACT_ATOMS: atom_id res chain seq x y z
N MET A 1 -56.40 -1.15 25.09
CA MET A 1 -57.04 -2.13 24.19
C MET A 1 -56.81 -1.62 22.78
N ARG A 2 -55.86 -2.19 22.02
CA ARG A 2 -55.65 -1.81 20.62
C ARG A 2 -55.50 -3.07 19.79
N ASP A 3 -56.62 -3.40 19.18
CA ASP A 3 -56.89 -4.26 18.03
C ASP A 3 -55.64 -4.71 17.29
N HIS A 4 -55.32 -6.00 17.45
CA HIS A 4 -54.67 -6.72 16.37
C HIS A 4 -55.77 -7.03 15.36
N PRO A 5 -55.58 -6.75 14.06
CA PRO A 5 -56.57 -7.13 13.07
C PRO A 5 -56.81 -8.62 13.19
N GLU A 6 -58.07 -9.02 13.37
CA GLU A 6 -58.47 -10.40 13.09
C GLU A 6 -57.90 -10.73 11.70
N LEU A 7 -57.21 -11.86 11.61
CA LEU A 7 -56.72 -12.38 10.34
C LEU A 7 -57.75 -13.42 9.88
N PRO A 8 -58.85 -13.02 9.23
CA PRO A 8 -59.82 -13.98 8.73
C PRO A 8 -59.12 -14.85 7.68
N LEU A 9 -59.10 -16.16 7.92
CA LEU A 9 -58.57 -17.14 6.99
C LEU A 9 -59.68 -17.64 6.09
N THR A 10 -59.42 -17.75 4.79
CA THR A 10 -60.29 -18.54 3.92
C THR A 10 -60.20 -20.03 4.26
N GLU A 11 -61.21 -20.81 3.89
CA GLU A 11 -61.24 -22.28 4.06
C GLU A 11 -59.97 -22.95 3.49
N ALA A 12 -59.54 -22.48 2.31
CA ALA A 12 -58.35 -22.96 1.62
C ALA A 12 -57.04 -22.60 2.37
N GLU A 13 -56.95 -21.41 2.94
CA GLU A 13 -55.77 -20.98 3.72
C GLU A 13 -55.68 -21.69 5.06
N ARG A 14 -56.81 -21.89 5.75
CA ARG A 14 -56.86 -22.66 7.00
C ARG A 14 -56.44 -24.10 6.76
N ALA A 15 -56.93 -24.73 5.68
CA ALA A 15 -56.52 -26.09 5.30
C ALA A 15 -55.00 -26.17 5.00
N ALA A 16 -54.45 -25.20 4.25
CA ALA A 16 -53.03 -25.16 3.93
C ALA A 16 -52.14 -24.96 5.18
N LEU A 17 -52.54 -24.08 6.11
CA LEU A 17 -51.82 -23.84 7.37
C LEU A 17 -51.85 -25.06 8.29
N LEU A 18 -52.98 -25.77 8.35
CA LEU A 18 -53.10 -27.02 9.12
C LEU A 18 -52.20 -28.12 8.54
N ALA A 19 -52.14 -28.26 7.21
CA ALA A 19 -51.22 -29.18 6.55
C ALA A 19 -49.75 -28.81 6.83
N TRP A 20 -49.40 -27.52 6.77
CA TRP A 20 -48.04 -27.05 7.08
C TRP A 20 -47.65 -27.26 8.54
N ALA A 21 -48.61 -27.21 9.46
CA ALA A 21 -48.40 -27.51 10.86
C ALA A 21 -48.26 -29.01 11.17
N ALA A 22 -48.78 -29.89 10.30
CA ALA A 22 -48.74 -31.34 10.50
C ALA A 22 -47.56 -32.03 9.79
N GLU A 23 -47.16 -31.54 8.61
CA GLU A 23 -46.25 -32.27 7.73
C GLU A 23 -44.83 -31.70 7.65
N ARG A 24 -44.61 -30.43 8.04
CA ARG A 24 -43.33 -29.74 7.81
C ARG A 24 -42.75 -29.06 9.06
N PRO A 25 -41.72 -29.65 9.70
CA PRO A 25 -41.10 -29.09 10.91
C PRO A 25 -40.59 -27.65 10.71
N GLU A 26 -40.09 -27.32 9.52
CA GLU A 26 -39.58 -25.98 9.20
C GLU A 26 -40.63 -24.87 9.11
N ARG A 27 -41.91 -25.22 8.91
CA ARG A 27 -43.03 -24.28 8.70
C ARG A 27 -44.02 -24.28 9.85
N GLU A 28 -43.99 -25.30 10.69
CA GLU A 28 -44.91 -25.53 11.80
C GLU A 28 -45.10 -24.29 12.68
N VAL A 29 -44.01 -23.70 13.17
CA VAL A 29 -44.06 -22.53 14.06
C VAL A 29 -44.72 -21.33 13.39
N ARG A 30 -44.50 -21.13 12.08
CA ARG A 30 -45.07 -20.00 11.33
C ARG A 30 -46.54 -20.20 11.04
N ALA A 31 -46.91 -21.43 10.67
CA ALA A 31 -48.30 -21.79 10.45
C ALA A 31 -49.11 -21.63 11.74
N ARG A 32 -48.56 -22.08 12.88
CA ARG A 32 -49.20 -21.95 14.19
C ARG A 32 -49.36 -20.50 14.64
N ILE A 33 -48.38 -19.63 14.38
CA ILE A 33 -48.50 -18.18 14.67
C ILE A 33 -49.71 -17.53 13.98
N VAL A 34 -50.03 -17.97 12.75
CA VAL A 34 -51.14 -17.44 11.96
C VAL A 34 -52.47 -18.08 12.35
N LEU A 35 -52.49 -19.40 12.61
CA LEU A 35 -53.67 -20.09 13.16
C LEU A 35 -54.07 -19.50 14.53
N ASP A 36 -53.10 -19.30 15.43
CA ASP A 36 -53.30 -18.62 16.71
C ASP A 36 -53.92 -17.23 16.53
N ALA A 37 -53.51 -16.50 15.49
CA ALA A 37 -54.07 -15.17 15.22
C ALA A 37 -55.52 -15.24 14.74
N ALA A 38 -55.85 -16.22 13.92
CA ALA A 38 -57.20 -16.47 13.42
C ALA A 38 -58.15 -16.98 14.51
N ASP A 39 -57.62 -17.70 15.50
CA ASP A 39 -58.35 -18.20 16.66
C ASP A 39 -58.40 -17.16 17.83
N GLY A 40 -57.98 -15.92 17.59
CA GLY A 40 -58.08 -14.80 18.55
C GLY A 40 -57.00 -14.79 19.65
N VAL A 41 -55.96 -15.60 19.55
CA VAL A 41 -54.88 -15.69 20.55
C VAL A 41 -53.97 -14.47 20.48
N SER A 42 -53.67 -13.87 21.64
CA SER A 42 -52.80 -12.70 21.73
C SER A 42 -51.36 -13.00 21.29
N VAL A 43 -50.64 -11.97 20.82
CA VAL A 43 -49.20 -12.10 20.47
C VAL A 43 -48.37 -12.61 21.65
N SER A 44 -48.75 -12.23 22.88
CA SER A 44 -48.04 -12.64 24.10
C SER A 44 -48.24 -14.11 24.42
N ASP A 45 -49.46 -14.62 24.25
CA ASP A 45 -49.82 -16.00 24.57
C ASP A 45 -49.30 -16.95 23.50
N SER A 46 -49.39 -16.57 22.23
CA SER A 46 -48.78 -17.31 21.11
C SER A 46 -47.26 -17.40 21.25
N ALA A 47 -46.58 -16.30 21.64
CA ALA A 47 -45.14 -16.32 21.93
C ALA A 47 -44.77 -17.27 23.08
N ARG A 48 -45.59 -17.31 24.15
CA ARG A 48 -45.38 -18.20 25.30
C ARG A 48 -45.60 -19.66 24.93
N ALA A 49 -46.69 -19.97 24.24
CA ALA A 49 -47.05 -21.33 23.83
C ALA A 49 -46.00 -21.93 22.88
N LEU A 50 -45.50 -21.13 21.94
CA LEU A 50 -44.53 -21.57 20.92
C LEU A 50 -43.07 -21.40 21.34
N ARG A 51 -42.81 -20.91 22.56
CA ARG A 51 -41.46 -20.66 23.11
C ARG A 51 -40.57 -19.80 22.19
N ILE A 52 -41.14 -18.74 21.61
CA ILE A 52 -40.46 -17.78 20.73
C ILE A 52 -40.65 -16.34 21.23
N SER A 53 -39.94 -15.38 20.65
CA SER A 53 -40.02 -13.98 21.06
C SER A 53 -41.27 -13.26 20.48
N ARG A 54 -41.84 -12.31 21.25
CA ARG A 54 -42.94 -11.43 20.80
C ARG A 54 -42.65 -10.72 19.46
N PRO A 55 -41.42 -10.19 19.20
CA PRO A 55 -41.07 -9.63 17.89
C PRO A 55 -41.17 -10.62 16.74
N THR A 56 -40.81 -11.89 16.95
CA THR A 56 -40.93 -12.95 15.93
C THR A 56 -42.38 -13.22 15.57
N VAL A 57 -43.26 -13.35 16.56
CA VAL A 57 -44.72 -13.52 16.36
C VAL A 57 -45.29 -12.31 15.60
N THR A 58 -44.93 -11.09 16.02
CA THR A 58 -45.39 -9.85 15.38
C THR A 58 -44.93 -9.76 13.92
N SER A 59 -43.67 -10.10 13.65
CA SER A 59 -43.08 -10.09 12.30
C SER A 59 -43.79 -11.07 11.36
N TRP A 60 -44.05 -12.29 11.80
CA TRP A 60 -44.73 -13.29 10.97
C TRP A 60 -46.20 -12.99 10.73
N ARG A 61 -46.95 -12.52 11.76
CA ARG A 61 -48.34 -12.07 11.57
C ARG A 61 -48.42 -10.92 10.57
N ARG A 62 -47.52 -9.92 10.69
CA ARG A 62 -47.44 -8.79 9.74
C ARG A 62 -47.08 -9.25 8.31
N ARG A 63 -46.18 -10.22 8.18
CA ARG A 63 -45.80 -10.78 6.87
C ARG A 63 -46.95 -11.52 6.22
N TYR A 64 -47.67 -12.34 6.98
CA TYR A 64 -48.87 -13.01 6.47
C TYR A 64 -49.94 -12.00 6.05
N ALA A 65 -50.22 -10.99 6.89
CA ALA A 65 -51.17 -9.92 6.56
C ALA A 65 -50.82 -9.18 5.25
N ALA A 66 -49.53 -9.05 4.93
CA ALA A 66 -49.07 -8.34 3.74
C ALA A 66 -48.96 -9.23 2.48
N GLN A 67 -48.75 -10.55 2.62
CA GLN A 67 -48.31 -11.43 1.53
C GLN A 67 -48.99 -12.81 1.51
N GLY A 68 -50.00 -13.03 2.36
CA GLY A 68 -50.68 -14.31 2.51
C GLY A 68 -49.71 -15.46 2.86
N LEU A 69 -50.04 -16.68 2.40
CA LEU A 69 -49.23 -17.88 2.62
C LEU A 69 -47.79 -17.75 2.07
N ALA A 70 -47.59 -17.05 0.95
CA ALA A 70 -46.27 -16.79 0.38
C ALA A 70 -45.38 -15.98 1.34
N GLY A 71 -45.99 -15.14 2.19
CA GLY A 71 -45.31 -14.37 3.23
C GLY A 71 -44.66 -15.22 4.32
N LEU A 72 -45.05 -16.48 4.48
CA LEU A 72 -44.55 -17.40 5.51
C LEU A 72 -43.36 -18.27 5.02
N GLU A 73 -43.05 -18.22 3.73
CA GLU A 73 -41.92 -18.92 3.15
C GLU A 73 -40.56 -18.29 3.51
N HIS A 74 -39.50 -19.09 3.46
CA HIS A 74 -38.14 -18.57 3.55
C HIS A 74 -37.83 -17.74 2.30
N ARG A 75 -37.43 -16.47 2.49
CA ARG A 75 -36.78 -15.74 1.39
C ARG A 75 -35.40 -16.36 1.16
N PRO A 76 -34.93 -16.45 -0.10
CA PRO A 76 -33.51 -16.69 -0.35
C PRO A 76 -32.73 -15.62 0.42
N ARG A 77 -31.75 -16.05 1.22
CA ARG A 77 -30.83 -15.13 1.90
C ARG A 77 -30.14 -14.34 0.80
N SER A 78 -30.35 -13.03 0.74
CA SER A 78 -29.58 -12.17 -0.14
C SER A 78 -28.14 -12.16 0.36
N GLY A 79 -27.24 -12.71 -0.45
CA GLY A 79 -25.81 -12.79 -0.15
C GLY A 79 -25.34 -14.24 -0.06
N ARG A 80 -24.28 -14.55 -0.82
CA ARG A 80 -23.46 -15.74 -0.61
C ARG A 80 -22.98 -15.70 0.85
N PRO A 81 -23.18 -16.76 1.66
CA PRO A 81 -22.58 -16.82 2.98
C PRO A 81 -21.09 -16.51 2.86
N PRO A 82 -20.51 -15.67 3.73
CA PRO A 82 -19.07 -15.43 3.70
C PRO A 82 -18.38 -16.79 3.80
N ARG A 83 -17.59 -17.13 2.78
CA ARG A 83 -16.69 -18.29 2.86
C ARG A 83 -15.57 -17.87 3.81
N ILE A 84 -15.52 -18.52 4.95
CA ILE A 84 -14.43 -18.35 5.92
C ILE A 84 -13.31 -19.25 5.44
N ASP A 85 -12.11 -18.71 5.27
CA ASP A 85 -10.92 -19.54 5.16
C ASP A 85 -10.60 -20.09 6.55
N GLU A 86 -10.71 -21.41 6.70
CA GLU A 86 -10.50 -22.05 8.00
C GLU A 86 -9.04 -22.00 8.43
N ALA A 87 -8.11 -21.97 7.49
CA ALA A 87 -6.69 -21.90 7.79
C ALA A 87 -6.29 -20.52 8.35
N ASP A 88 -6.97 -19.44 7.94
CA ASP A 88 -6.73 -18.08 8.47
C ASP A 88 -7.10 -17.99 9.94
N VAL A 89 -8.22 -18.64 10.30
CA VAL A 89 -8.66 -18.77 11.69
C VAL A 89 -7.59 -19.47 12.53
N VAL A 90 -6.99 -20.53 11.98
CA VAL A 90 -5.93 -21.29 12.64
C VAL A 90 -4.65 -20.47 12.76
N ALA A 91 -4.17 -19.84 11.69
CA ALA A 91 -3.00 -18.98 11.71
C ALA A 91 -3.12 -17.87 12.77
N ALA A 92 -4.26 -17.18 12.82
CA ALA A 92 -4.55 -16.16 13.82
C ALA A 92 -4.62 -16.71 15.26
N THR A 93 -5.12 -17.95 15.41
CA THR A 93 -5.14 -18.63 16.72
C THR A 93 -3.72 -18.89 17.22
N LEU A 94 -2.84 -19.42 16.37
CA LEU A 94 -1.45 -19.78 16.71
C LEU A 94 -0.55 -18.55 16.90
N ALA A 95 -0.77 -17.47 16.13
CA ALA A 95 -0.06 -16.20 16.28
C ALA A 95 -0.28 -15.56 17.66
N GLY A 96 -1.47 -15.71 18.23
CA GLY A 96 -1.85 -15.15 19.53
C GLY A 96 -2.41 -13.72 19.44
N PRO A 97 -2.93 -13.17 20.56
CA PRO A 97 -3.66 -11.91 20.56
C PRO A 97 -2.78 -10.65 20.67
N PRO A 98 -3.23 -9.50 20.16
CA PRO A 98 -2.54 -8.22 20.38
C PRO A 98 -2.55 -7.83 21.86
N ALA A 99 -1.47 -7.14 22.29
CA ALA A 99 -1.37 -6.56 23.62
C ALA A 99 -2.57 -5.62 23.92
N PRO A 100 -3.06 -5.57 25.17
CA PRO A 100 -2.52 -6.20 26.38
C PRO A 100 -3.03 -7.64 26.63
N ARG A 101 -3.73 -8.27 25.68
CA ARG A 101 -4.29 -9.61 25.89
C ARG A 101 -3.17 -10.65 25.96
N ARG A 102 -3.31 -11.58 26.90
CA ARG A 102 -2.36 -12.69 27.08
C ARG A 102 -2.77 -13.96 26.33
N SER A 103 -4.08 -14.14 26.12
CA SER A 103 -4.66 -15.33 25.51
C SER A 103 -5.91 -15.03 24.68
N TRP A 104 -6.21 -15.88 23.69
CA TRP A 104 -7.45 -15.81 22.94
C TRP A 104 -8.58 -16.48 23.74
N SER A 105 -9.65 -15.73 24.02
CA SER A 105 -10.95 -16.39 24.25
C SER A 105 -11.63 -16.63 22.91
N ALA A 106 -12.41 -17.70 22.80
CA ALA A 106 -13.18 -17.99 21.58
C ALA A 106 -14.07 -16.80 21.15
N ARG A 107 -14.58 -16.00 22.09
CA ARG A 107 -15.34 -14.78 21.74
C ARG A 107 -14.44 -13.66 21.24
N ALA A 108 -13.31 -13.42 21.91
CA ALA A 108 -12.38 -12.37 21.51
C ALA A 108 -11.75 -12.63 20.13
N LEU A 109 -11.42 -13.88 19.81
CA LEU A 109 -10.91 -14.23 18.48
C LEU A 109 -12.00 -14.15 17.41
N ALA A 110 -13.21 -14.63 17.72
CA ALA A 110 -14.35 -14.51 16.80
C ALA A 110 -14.66 -13.03 16.47
N ASP A 111 -14.66 -12.16 17.48
CA ASP A 111 -14.82 -10.71 17.31
C ASP A 111 -13.67 -10.10 16.51
N HIS A 112 -12.43 -10.55 16.73
CA HIS A 112 -11.24 -10.09 16.02
C HIS A 112 -11.28 -10.46 14.52
N LEU A 113 -11.72 -11.69 14.21
CA LEU A 113 -11.84 -12.20 12.84
C LEU A 113 -13.16 -11.82 12.16
N GLY A 114 -14.09 -11.18 12.88
CA GLY A 114 -15.40 -10.80 12.35
C GLY A 114 -16.32 -12.00 12.02
N ILE A 115 -16.11 -13.14 12.66
CA ILE A 115 -16.90 -14.37 12.47
C ILE A 115 -17.74 -14.69 13.71
N SER A 116 -18.73 -15.57 13.56
CA SER A 116 -19.49 -16.03 14.73
C SER A 116 -18.65 -16.95 15.62
N HIS A 117 -18.83 -16.87 16.94
CA HIS A 117 -18.21 -17.80 17.89
C HIS A 117 -18.50 -19.28 17.56
N THR A 118 -19.69 -19.57 17.04
CA THR A 118 -20.06 -20.91 16.56
C THR A 118 -19.25 -21.37 15.35
N ALA A 119 -18.96 -20.47 14.41
CA ALA A 119 -18.11 -20.78 13.26
C ALA A 119 -16.66 -21.02 13.72
N LEU A 120 -16.14 -20.17 14.61
CA LEU A 120 -14.82 -20.35 15.20
C LEU A 120 -14.69 -21.72 15.89
N SER A 121 -15.64 -22.08 16.75
CA SER A 121 -15.62 -23.36 17.48
C SER A 121 -15.70 -24.57 16.55
N ALA A 122 -16.36 -24.46 15.40
CA ALA A 122 -16.41 -25.52 14.40
C ALA A 122 -15.05 -25.71 13.70
N VAL A 123 -14.37 -24.60 13.36
CA VAL A 123 -13.02 -24.63 12.78
C VAL A 123 -12.03 -25.24 13.76
N TRP A 124 -11.98 -24.74 15.00
CA TRP A 124 -11.11 -25.28 16.05
C TRP A 124 -11.27 -26.79 16.25
N ARG A 125 -12.52 -27.28 16.30
CA ARG A 125 -12.79 -28.72 16.44
C ARG A 125 -12.29 -29.54 15.24
N ARG A 126 -12.47 -29.04 14.02
CA ARG A 126 -12.08 -29.75 12.79
C ARG A 126 -10.56 -29.81 12.64
N TRP A 127 -9.88 -28.76 13.07
CA TRP A 127 -8.43 -28.63 13.00
C TRP A 127 -7.70 -29.18 14.23
N GLY A 128 -8.43 -29.63 15.24
CA GLY A 128 -7.86 -30.19 16.47
C GLY A 128 -7.24 -29.15 17.41
N ILE A 129 -7.64 -27.87 17.35
CA ILE A 129 -7.04 -26.77 18.11
C ILE A 129 -7.93 -26.40 19.31
N ASP A 130 -7.35 -26.27 20.51
CA ASP A 130 -8.07 -25.97 21.75
C ASP A 130 -7.72 -24.62 22.39
N GLY A 131 -7.37 -23.63 21.56
CA GLY A 131 -7.23 -22.23 21.97
C GLY A 131 -5.94 -21.88 22.72
N GLU A 132 -5.12 -22.86 23.16
CA GLU A 132 -3.76 -22.59 23.64
C GLU A 132 -2.85 -23.82 23.90
N ARG A 133 -3.28 -25.07 23.68
CA ARG A 133 -2.45 -26.25 23.97
C ARG A 133 -1.99 -26.99 22.72
N HIS A 134 -0.81 -27.58 22.89
CA HIS A 134 -0.05 -28.44 21.98
C HIS A 134 -0.88 -29.65 21.51
N SER A 135 -1.78 -29.43 20.57
CA SER A 135 -2.56 -30.50 19.92
C SER A 135 -2.05 -30.70 18.50
N PRO A 136 -2.10 -31.93 17.96
CA PRO A 136 -1.75 -32.19 16.58
C PRO A 136 -2.60 -31.33 15.63
N LEU A 137 -1.95 -30.72 14.65
CA LEU A 137 -2.62 -29.94 13.61
C LEU A 137 -3.26 -30.90 12.61
N THR A 138 -4.59 -30.93 12.56
CA THR A 138 -5.34 -31.73 11.58
C THR A 138 -5.77 -30.85 10.42
N LEU A 139 -5.08 -30.97 9.29
CA LEU A 139 -5.40 -30.29 8.04
C LEU A 139 -6.56 -31.03 7.35
N PRO A 140 -7.69 -30.38 7.04
CA PRO A 140 -8.83 -30.98 6.35
C PRO A 140 -8.54 -31.18 4.84
N THR A 141 -7.60 -32.07 4.56
CA THR A 141 -7.22 -32.55 3.23
C THR A 141 -7.89 -33.88 2.89
N ASN A 142 -7.72 -34.36 1.67
CA ASN A 142 -8.11 -35.71 1.25
C ASN A 142 -6.88 -36.51 0.78
N PRO A 143 -6.46 -37.57 1.49
CA PRO A 143 -6.94 -37.99 2.81
C PRO A 143 -6.59 -36.95 3.91
N PRO A 144 -7.26 -36.94 5.08
CA PRO A 144 -6.94 -36.02 6.18
C PRO A 144 -5.50 -36.16 6.64
N LEU A 145 -4.84 -35.03 6.89
CA LEU A 145 -3.44 -34.99 7.33
C LEU A 145 -3.37 -34.49 8.77
N THR A 146 -2.93 -35.34 9.68
CA THR A 146 -2.64 -34.97 11.07
C THR A 146 -1.14 -35.00 11.29
N CYS A 147 -0.59 -33.91 11.81
CA CYS A 147 0.83 -33.76 12.11
C CYS A 147 0.99 -33.14 13.50
N GLU A 148 1.84 -33.70 14.36
CA GLU A 148 2.02 -33.12 15.70
C GLU A 148 2.81 -31.81 15.63
N GLN A 149 3.90 -31.82 14.87
CA GLN A 149 4.77 -30.66 14.65
C GLN A 149 5.18 -30.60 13.18
N PRO A 150 4.37 -29.94 12.33
CA PRO A 150 4.64 -29.84 10.90
C PRO A 150 5.88 -28.99 10.66
N LEU A 151 6.85 -29.56 9.94
CA LEU A 151 8.06 -28.91 9.47
C LEU A 151 7.89 -28.58 7.98
N LEU A 152 7.94 -27.30 7.62
CA LEU A 152 7.91 -26.87 6.23
C LEU A 152 9.28 -27.14 5.59
N LEU A 153 9.28 -27.98 4.55
CA LEU A 153 10.48 -28.38 3.81
C LEU A 153 10.58 -27.69 2.44
N GLY A 154 9.44 -27.40 1.81
CA GLY A 154 9.43 -26.75 0.51
C GLY A 154 8.10 -26.09 0.16
N LEU A 155 8.19 -25.08 -0.70
CA LEU A 155 7.07 -24.40 -1.33
C LEU A 155 7.34 -24.41 -2.84
N TRP A 156 6.35 -24.83 -3.61
CA TRP A 156 6.37 -24.75 -5.06
C TRP A 156 5.08 -24.11 -5.54
N THR A 157 5.20 -23.13 -6.44
CA THR A 157 4.09 -22.41 -7.03
C THR A 157 4.27 -22.37 -8.54
N HIS A 158 3.28 -22.86 -9.29
CA HIS A 158 3.29 -22.77 -10.75
C HIS A 158 1.86 -22.59 -11.25
N ALA A 159 1.62 -21.54 -12.03
CA ALA A 159 0.31 -21.25 -12.59
C ALA A 159 -0.79 -21.10 -11.52
N GLU A 160 -1.81 -21.97 -11.55
CA GLU A 160 -2.89 -22.05 -10.57
C GLU A 160 -2.66 -23.16 -9.53
N ALA A 161 -1.55 -23.91 -9.63
CA ALA A 161 -1.22 -25.01 -8.73
C ALA A 161 -0.16 -24.62 -7.70
N VAL A 162 -0.36 -25.06 -6.46
CA VAL A 162 0.60 -24.85 -5.35
C VAL A 162 0.80 -26.13 -4.58
N ALA A 163 2.05 -26.44 -4.27
CA ALA A 163 2.43 -27.56 -3.42
C ALA A 163 3.21 -27.06 -2.20
N LEU A 164 2.75 -27.46 -1.01
CA LEU A 164 3.53 -27.37 0.22
C LEU A 164 4.06 -28.75 0.57
N VAL A 165 5.37 -28.86 0.75
CA VAL A 165 6.01 -30.11 1.19
C VAL A 165 6.35 -29.97 2.66
N ILE A 166 5.74 -30.82 3.49
CA ILE A 166 5.98 -30.85 4.93
C ILE A 166 6.42 -32.24 5.38
N ALA A 167 6.99 -32.31 6.57
CA ALA A 167 7.24 -33.57 7.27
C ALA A 167 7.04 -33.40 8.78
N GLU A 168 7.08 -34.51 9.52
CA GLU A 168 7.00 -34.47 10.98
C GLU A 168 8.38 -34.10 11.57
N SER A 169 8.41 -33.14 12.50
CA SER A 169 9.65 -32.74 13.17
C SER A 169 10.33 -33.95 13.87
N PRO A 170 11.66 -34.14 13.75
CA PRO A 170 12.38 -35.21 14.45
C PRO A 170 12.18 -35.14 15.98
N ALA A 171 12.06 -36.28 16.64
CA ALA A 171 11.77 -36.37 18.09
C ALA A 171 12.74 -35.54 18.97
N GLU A 172 14.00 -35.41 18.55
CA GLU A 172 15.07 -34.66 19.24
C GLU A 172 14.86 -33.14 19.17
N ALA A 173 14.25 -32.64 18.08
CA ALA A 173 13.90 -31.24 17.89
C ALA A 173 12.63 -30.83 18.66
N ARG A 174 11.79 -31.81 19.09
CA ARG A 174 10.51 -31.57 19.80
C ARG A 174 10.63 -31.03 21.23
N ARG A 175 11.85 -30.70 21.70
CA ARG A 175 12.14 -30.23 23.08
C ARG A 175 12.95 -28.94 23.14
N ALA A 176 12.90 -28.10 22.12
CA ALA A 176 13.72 -26.90 22.02
C ALA A 176 13.07 -25.65 22.65
N GLY A 177 13.02 -25.60 23.99
CA GLY A 177 12.79 -24.34 24.74
C GLY A 177 11.36 -23.76 24.73
N PRO A 178 11.16 -22.57 25.33
CA PRO A 178 9.85 -21.92 25.39
C PRO A 178 9.41 -21.41 24.00
N PRO A 179 8.09 -21.33 23.73
CA PRO A 179 7.56 -20.82 22.46
C PRO A 179 8.03 -19.38 22.19
N ALA A 180 8.14 -18.99 20.91
CA ALA A 180 8.42 -17.59 20.55
C ALA A 180 7.39 -16.64 21.20
N PRO A 181 7.77 -15.44 21.65
CA PRO A 181 6.84 -14.47 22.22
C PRO A 181 5.67 -14.15 21.28
N VAL A 182 4.47 -13.90 21.81
CA VAL A 182 3.27 -13.56 21.02
C VAL A 182 3.53 -12.41 20.04
N ALA A 183 4.21 -11.35 20.49
CA ALA A 183 4.56 -10.22 19.64
C ALA A 183 5.43 -10.62 18.43
N GLU A 184 6.36 -11.57 18.61
CA GLU A 184 7.20 -12.10 17.53
C GLU A 184 6.35 -12.93 16.55
N ARG A 185 5.51 -13.83 17.06
CA ARG A 185 4.65 -14.68 16.22
C ARG A 185 3.66 -13.85 15.42
N MET A 186 3.05 -12.84 16.03
CA MET A 186 2.17 -11.89 15.35
C MET A 186 2.89 -11.12 14.24
N ALA A 187 4.09 -10.59 14.53
CA ALA A 187 4.86 -9.84 13.54
C ALA A 187 5.23 -10.71 12.33
N ARG A 188 5.69 -11.95 12.57
CA ARG A 188 6.06 -12.88 11.49
C ARG A 188 4.85 -13.40 10.71
N ASN A 189 3.73 -13.67 11.37
CA ASN A 189 2.48 -14.04 10.71
C ASN A 189 1.95 -12.90 9.84
N ALA A 190 2.04 -11.65 10.31
CA ALA A 190 1.69 -10.47 9.52
C ALA A 190 2.60 -10.28 8.30
N ALA A 191 3.91 -10.46 8.46
CA ALA A 191 4.87 -10.41 7.35
C ALA A 191 4.57 -11.47 6.29
N LEU A 192 4.34 -12.73 6.68
CA LEU A 192 3.93 -13.79 5.76
C LEU A 192 2.62 -13.44 5.06
N SER A 193 1.61 -12.99 5.80
CA SER A 193 0.31 -12.59 5.22
C SER A 193 0.46 -11.46 4.20
N ALA A 194 1.34 -10.50 4.45
CA ALA A 194 1.60 -9.38 3.54
C ALA A 194 2.23 -9.86 2.22
N GLU A 195 3.28 -10.68 2.29
CA GLU A 195 3.98 -11.23 1.10
C GLU A 195 3.09 -12.18 0.29
N LEU A 196 2.21 -12.93 0.97
CA LEU A 196 1.31 -13.89 0.34
C LEU A 196 0.03 -13.23 -0.21
N SER A 197 -0.29 -12.01 0.23
CA SER A 197 -1.39 -11.20 -0.32
C SER A 197 -1.02 -10.50 -1.63
N LEU A 198 0.25 -10.54 -2.03
CA LEU A 198 0.70 -10.05 -3.33
C LEU A 198 0.19 -11.01 -4.43
N PRO A 199 -0.35 -10.49 -5.54
CA PRO A 199 -0.88 -11.33 -6.62
C PRO A 199 0.27 -12.09 -7.31
N ARG A 200 0.33 -13.41 -7.09
CA ARG A 200 1.24 -14.34 -7.76
C ARG A 200 0.44 -15.14 -8.79
N VAL A 201 0.31 -14.64 -10.03
CA VAL A 201 -0.27 -15.43 -11.13
C VAL A 201 0.53 -15.22 -12.41
N SER A 202 1.09 -16.33 -12.88
CA SER A 202 1.47 -16.52 -14.28
C SER A 202 0.34 -17.28 -14.99
N PRO A 203 -0.17 -16.84 -16.14
CA PRO A 203 -1.35 -17.42 -16.79
C PRO A 203 -1.07 -18.69 -17.63
N VAL A 204 0.03 -19.39 -17.34
CA VAL A 204 0.43 -20.60 -18.09
C VAL A 204 -0.38 -21.79 -17.56
N ARG A 205 -0.87 -22.71 -18.40
CA ARG A 205 -1.45 -23.97 -17.89
C ARG A 205 -0.37 -24.83 -17.23
N PHE A 206 -0.73 -25.80 -16.40
CA PHE A 206 0.25 -26.72 -15.82
C PHE A 206 1.02 -27.46 -16.93
N THR A 207 2.33 -27.23 -17.05
CA THR A 207 3.17 -27.74 -18.13
C THR A 207 3.96 -28.99 -17.73
N ALA A 208 4.61 -29.64 -18.69
CA ALA A 208 5.58 -30.69 -18.42
C ALA A 208 6.79 -30.19 -17.60
N GLU A 209 7.16 -28.92 -17.77
CA GLU A 209 8.24 -28.26 -17.02
C GLU A 209 7.87 -28.12 -15.53
N GLY A 210 6.65 -27.66 -15.22
CA GLY A 210 6.16 -27.58 -13.84
C GLY A 210 6.13 -28.95 -13.13
N ARG A 211 5.79 -30.04 -13.85
CA ARG A 211 5.91 -31.41 -13.32
C ARG A 211 7.35 -31.79 -13.01
N ALA A 212 8.28 -31.48 -13.90
CA ALA A 212 9.69 -31.80 -13.72
C ALA A 212 10.29 -31.04 -12.53
N GLU A 213 9.94 -29.77 -12.35
CA GLU A 213 10.37 -28.93 -11.21
C GLU A 213 9.88 -29.48 -9.87
N LEU A 214 8.58 -29.80 -9.77
CA LEU A 214 8.02 -30.37 -8.54
C LEU A 214 8.66 -31.74 -8.23
N THR A 215 8.87 -32.58 -9.25
CA THR A 215 9.53 -33.89 -9.08
C THR A 215 10.97 -33.73 -8.60
N ALA A 216 11.71 -32.77 -9.16
CA ALA A 216 13.08 -32.46 -8.76
C ALA A 216 13.16 -31.95 -7.31
N LEU A 217 12.19 -31.11 -6.89
CA LEU A 217 12.05 -30.68 -5.50
C LEU A 217 11.85 -31.88 -4.58
N LEU A 218 10.88 -32.75 -4.88
CA LEU A 218 10.55 -33.91 -4.04
C LEU A 218 11.73 -34.89 -3.93
N HIS A 219 12.42 -35.18 -5.04
CA HIS A 219 13.61 -36.02 -5.03
C HIS A 219 14.73 -35.41 -4.19
N THR A 220 14.92 -34.09 -4.27
CA THR A 220 15.93 -33.41 -3.46
C THR A 220 15.58 -33.44 -1.97
N LEU A 221 14.32 -33.20 -1.64
CA LEU A 221 13.83 -33.23 -0.26
C LEU A 221 13.81 -34.64 0.33
N SER A 222 13.65 -35.69 -0.47
CA SER A 222 13.71 -37.06 0.02
C SER A 222 15.12 -37.48 0.44
N GLN A 223 16.15 -36.81 -0.07
CA GLN A 223 17.54 -37.05 0.34
C GLN A 223 18.00 -36.07 1.44
N ALA A 224 17.13 -35.15 1.87
CA ALA A 224 17.47 -34.12 2.84
C ALA A 224 17.56 -34.70 4.26
N PRO A 225 18.68 -34.53 4.99
CA PRO A 225 18.86 -35.08 6.34
C PRO A 225 17.85 -34.52 7.37
N GLN A 226 17.32 -33.32 7.13
CA GLN A 226 16.38 -32.60 8.00
C GLN A 226 14.93 -33.10 7.96
N ARG A 227 14.57 -34.08 7.11
CA ARG A 227 13.16 -34.43 6.87
C ARG A 227 12.43 -35.09 8.04
N GLY A 228 13.13 -35.63 9.04
CA GLY A 228 12.55 -36.19 10.28
C GLY A 228 11.59 -37.37 10.16
N GLY A 229 11.06 -37.63 8.97
CA GLY A 229 10.06 -38.64 8.63
C GLY A 229 9.66 -38.58 7.15
N PRO A 230 8.60 -39.29 6.76
CA PRO A 230 8.13 -39.34 5.37
C PRO A 230 7.54 -38.00 4.91
N LEU A 231 7.69 -37.70 3.61
CA LEU A 231 7.19 -36.45 3.02
C LEU A 231 5.66 -36.45 2.95
N ARG A 232 5.07 -35.27 3.16
CA ARG A 232 3.63 -35.01 3.03
C ARG A 232 3.47 -33.84 2.06
N VAL A 233 2.89 -34.11 0.90
CA VAL A 233 2.68 -33.11 -0.15
C VAL A 233 1.24 -32.63 -0.09
N LEU A 234 1.04 -31.37 0.27
CA LEU A 234 -0.28 -30.72 0.22
C LEU A 234 -0.40 -29.97 -1.10
N LEU A 235 -1.38 -30.35 -1.91
CA LEU A 235 -1.59 -29.81 -3.24
C LEU A 235 -2.90 -29.04 -3.32
N TRP A 236 -2.81 -27.79 -3.78
CA TRP A 236 -3.94 -27.02 -4.30
C TRP A 236 -3.89 -27.07 -5.81
N ASP A 237 -4.82 -27.80 -6.41
CA ASP A 237 -4.96 -27.93 -7.87
C ASP A 237 -6.43 -27.75 -8.27
N PRO A 238 -6.84 -26.53 -8.64
CA PRO A 238 -8.22 -26.25 -9.03
C PRO A 238 -8.59 -26.84 -10.40
N THR A 239 -7.61 -27.19 -11.24
CA THR A 239 -7.87 -27.75 -12.59
C THR A 239 -7.95 -29.27 -12.56
N GLY A 240 -7.39 -29.91 -11.54
CA GLY A 240 -7.30 -31.37 -11.43
C GLY A 240 -6.36 -31.99 -12.47
N GLU A 241 -5.54 -31.18 -13.13
CA GLU A 241 -4.61 -31.57 -14.19
C GLU A 241 -3.25 -32.03 -13.64
N VAL A 242 -2.98 -31.77 -12.36
CA VAL A 242 -1.82 -32.29 -11.63
C VAL A 242 -2.15 -33.72 -11.21
N GLU A 243 -1.91 -34.67 -12.12
CA GLU A 243 -1.89 -36.08 -11.72
C GLU A 243 -0.75 -36.31 -10.70
N PRO A 244 -1.03 -36.85 -9.50
CA PRO A 244 0.01 -37.20 -8.55
C PRO A 244 0.91 -38.29 -9.16
N GLY A 245 2.18 -37.97 -9.41
CA GLY A 245 3.18 -38.92 -9.88
C GLY A 245 4.60 -38.37 -9.71
N PRO A 246 5.66 -39.13 -10.05
CA PRO A 246 5.93 -40.52 -9.67
C PRO A 246 6.38 -40.62 -8.19
N ARG A 247 6.21 -41.80 -7.59
CA ARG A 247 6.47 -42.06 -6.16
C ARG A 247 7.96 -42.00 -5.83
N VAL A 248 8.42 -40.90 -5.28
CA VAL A 248 9.63 -40.94 -4.45
C VAL A 248 9.32 -41.87 -3.26
N GLU A 249 10.26 -42.72 -2.83
CA GLU A 249 10.03 -43.59 -1.67
C GLU A 249 9.68 -42.72 -0.43
N ASP A 250 8.66 -43.12 0.31
CA ASP A 250 8.21 -42.47 1.56
C ASP A 250 7.52 -41.08 1.41
N GLU A 251 6.70 -40.86 0.38
CA GLU A 251 5.82 -39.68 0.29
C GLU A 251 4.31 -40.02 0.36
N THR A 252 3.50 -39.07 0.84
CA THR A 252 2.03 -39.16 0.81
C THR A 252 1.43 -37.85 0.31
N TRP A 253 0.51 -37.95 -0.64
CA TRP A 253 -0.15 -36.81 -1.27
C TRP A 253 -1.50 -36.53 -0.63
N HIS A 254 -1.78 -35.24 -0.43
CA HIS A 254 -2.97 -34.73 0.23
C HIS A 254 -3.56 -33.59 -0.59
N LEU A 255 -4.77 -33.78 -1.11
CA LEU A 255 -5.48 -32.72 -1.83
C LEU A 255 -6.11 -31.75 -0.82
N ALA A 256 -5.83 -30.46 -0.96
CA ALA A 256 -6.42 -29.44 -0.11
C ALA A 256 -7.92 -29.28 -0.40
N SER A 257 -8.70 -28.98 0.64
CA SER A 257 -10.12 -28.67 0.48
C SER A 257 -10.33 -27.19 0.14
N ASP A 258 -11.44 -26.89 -0.55
CA ASP A 258 -11.89 -25.52 -0.88
C ASP A 258 -12.09 -24.60 0.35
N ALA A 259 -12.04 -25.15 1.56
CA ALA A 259 -12.18 -24.43 2.81
C ALA A 259 -10.87 -23.80 3.30
N MET A 260 -9.73 -24.07 2.62
CA MET A 260 -8.41 -23.60 3.00
C MET A 260 -7.69 -22.98 1.81
N SER A 261 -7.18 -21.77 1.96
CA SER A 261 -6.19 -21.25 1.01
C SER A 261 -4.79 -21.74 1.36
N TRP A 262 -3.95 -21.88 0.33
CA TRP A 262 -2.54 -22.22 0.52
C TRP A 262 -1.77 -21.15 1.33
N PRO A 263 -2.02 -19.82 1.17
CA PRO A 263 -1.35 -18.79 1.99
C PRO A 263 -1.62 -18.92 3.48
N ALA A 264 -2.89 -19.11 3.82
CA ALA A 264 -3.34 -19.26 5.19
C ALA A 264 -2.81 -20.56 5.82
N THR A 265 -2.76 -21.63 5.03
CA THR A 265 -2.21 -22.92 5.47
C THR A 265 -0.71 -22.85 5.72
N LEU A 266 0.04 -22.18 4.85
CA LEU A 266 1.48 -21.92 5.04
C LEU A 266 1.71 -21.11 6.33
N SER A 267 0.91 -20.07 6.56
CA SER A 267 0.98 -19.23 7.75
C SER A 267 0.70 -20.00 9.05
N ALA A 268 -0.26 -20.93 9.01
CA ALA A 268 -0.55 -21.83 10.11
C ALA A 268 0.62 -22.78 10.43
N ILE A 269 1.25 -23.38 9.41
CA ILE A 269 2.43 -24.26 9.58
C ILE A 269 3.61 -23.47 10.17
N CYS A 270 3.94 -22.31 9.61
CA CYS A 270 5.03 -21.47 10.12
C CYS A 270 4.77 -20.98 11.56
N SER A 271 3.52 -20.65 11.89
CA SER A 271 3.13 -20.27 13.25
C SER A 271 3.25 -21.45 14.22
N SER A 272 2.97 -22.67 13.76
CA SER A 272 3.20 -23.89 14.54
C SER A 272 4.69 -24.14 14.79
N GLU A 273 5.57 -23.96 13.80
CA GLU A 273 7.02 -24.10 14.00
C GLU A 273 7.57 -23.13 15.04
N LEU A 274 7.09 -21.87 15.06
CA LEU A 274 7.48 -20.87 16.06
C LEU A 274 7.00 -21.20 17.49
N LEU A 275 5.95 -22.02 17.63
CA LEU A 275 5.48 -22.50 18.93
C LEU A 275 6.35 -23.66 19.45
N HIS A 276 6.80 -24.56 18.56
CA HIS A 276 7.44 -25.81 18.95
C HIS A 276 8.98 -25.77 18.90
N GLY A 277 9.56 -25.00 17.99
CA GLY A 277 11.01 -24.95 17.76
C GLY A 277 11.49 -23.58 17.25
N PRO A 278 11.28 -22.48 18.01
CA PRO A 278 11.48 -21.12 17.51
C PRO A 278 12.92 -20.82 17.09
N VAL A 279 13.93 -21.46 17.71
CA VAL A 279 15.33 -21.27 17.35
C VAL A 279 15.61 -21.76 15.92
N ALA A 280 15.12 -22.95 15.57
CA ALA A 280 15.26 -23.52 14.24
C ALA A 280 14.31 -22.86 13.22
N ALA A 281 13.13 -22.41 13.65
CA ALA A 281 12.13 -21.82 12.77
C ALA A 281 12.51 -20.42 12.26
N ARG A 282 13.14 -19.57 13.08
CA ARG A 282 13.51 -18.18 12.72
C ARG A 282 14.28 -18.05 11.39
N PRO A 283 15.46 -18.69 11.22
CA PRO A 283 16.24 -18.55 9.98
C PRO A 283 15.50 -19.11 8.76
N VAL A 284 14.66 -20.11 8.96
CA VAL A 284 13.85 -20.72 7.91
C VAL A 284 12.74 -19.78 7.45
N LEU A 285 12.03 -19.15 8.39
CA LEU A 285 11.02 -18.15 8.07
C LEU A 285 11.64 -16.91 7.40
N ASP A 286 12.83 -16.50 7.84
CA ASP A 286 13.56 -15.39 7.21
C ASP A 286 13.94 -15.72 5.76
N SER A 287 14.41 -16.95 5.51
CA SER A 287 14.70 -17.46 4.15
C SER A 287 13.44 -17.56 3.29
N LEU A 288 12.33 -18.04 3.85
CA LEU A 288 11.05 -18.13 3.15
C LEU A 288 10.53 -16.74 2.76
N LEU A 289 10.55 -15.78 3.68
CA LEU A 289 10.15 -14.41 3.41
C LEU A 289 11.03 -13.77 2.33
N ALA A 290 12.34 -14.01 2.35
CA ALA A 290 13.24 -13.54 1.31
C ALA A 290 12.89 -14.13 -0.07
N ALA A 291 12.60 -15.42 -0.15
CA ALA A 291 12.21 -16.07 -1.40
C ALA A 291 10.83 -15.62 -1.90
N LEU A 292 9.89 -15.37 -0.99
CA LEU A 292 8.59 -14.81 -1.33
C LEU A 292 8.73 -13.39 -1.89
N ARG A 293 9.65 -12.57 -1.37
CA ARG A 293 9.92 -11.21 -1.88
C ARG A 293 10.58 -11.17 -3.25
N SER A 294 11.35 -12.19 -3.60
CA SER A 294 12.04 -12.28 -4.89
C SER A 294 11.19 -12.92 -5.99
N ASP A 295 9.88 -13.07 -5.79
CA ASP A 295 8.94 -13.76 -6.71
C ASP A 295 9.43 -15.15 -7.18
N GLY A 296 10.13 -15.88 -6.29
CA GLY A 296 10.57 -17.24 -6.58
C GLY A 296 9.39 -18.20 -6.72
N THR A 297 9.40 -19.05 -7.76
CA THR A 297 8.42 -20.14 -7.96
C THR A 297 8.70 -21.38 -7.11
N LEU A 298 9.88 -21.41 -6.47
CA LEU A 298 10.40 -22.53 -5.71
C LEU A 298 11.16 -22.04 -4.48
N TRP A 299 10.85 -22.59 -3.32
CA TRP A 299 11.63 -22.42 -2.10
C TRP A 299 11.88 -23.77 -1.42
N ARG A 300 13.07 -23.90 -0.84
CA ARG A 300 13.52 -25.08 -0.10
C ARG A 300 14.04 -24.68 1.27
N ARG A 301 13.73 -25.46 2.30
CA ARG A 301 14.29 -25.30 3.64
C ARG A 301 15.83 -25.38 3.59
N PRO A 302 16.56 -24.37 4.11
CA PRO A 302 18.02 -24.42 4.23
C PRO A 302 18.50 -25.55 5.16
N ASP A 303 19.72 -26.06 4.94
CA ASP A 303 20.33 -27.09 5.80
C ASP A 303 20.76 -26.49 7.16
N GLU A 304 20.61 -27.27 8.24
CA GLU A 304 21.04 -26.86 9.58
C GLU A 304 22.57 -26.68 9.63
N GLY A 305 23.03 -25.43 9.74
CA GLY A 305 24.45 -25.07 9.78
C GLY A 305 24.88 -24.01 8.76
N VAL A 306 24.06 -23.76 7.73
CA VAL A 306 24.22 -22.58 6.86
C VAL A 306 23.32 -21.49 7.42
N ALA A 307 23.77 -20.81 8.47
CA ALA A 307 23.13 -19.58 8.88
C ALA A 307 23.30 -18.57 7.73
N PRO A 308 22.22 -18.08 7.08
CA PRO A 308 22.35 -16.78 6.44
C PRO A 308 22.80 -15.83 7.54
N GLY A 309 23.81 -14.99 7.25
CA GLY A 309 24.26 -13.97 8.18
C GLY A 309 23.06 -13.23 8.77
N PRO A 310 23.14 -12.75 10.03
CA PRO A 310 22.01 -12.11 10.70
C PRO A 310 21.37 -11.14 9.72
N PRO A 311 20.05 -11.25 9.44
CA PRO A 311 19.43 -10.40 8.45
C PRO A 311 19.76 -8.95 8.82
N PRO A 312 20.04 -8.07 7.84
CA PRO A 312 20.11 -6.64 8.11
C PRO A 312 18.85 -6.33 8.92
N ARG A 313 19.04 -5.77 10.13
CA ARG A 313 17.93 -5.41 11.01
C ARG A 313 17.04 -4.48 10.23
N THR A 314 16.01 -5.04 9.60
CA THR A 314 15.00 -4.28 8.89
C THR A 314 14.34 -3.46 9.99
N PRO A 315 14.33 -2.12 9.89
CA PRO A 315 13.59 -1.33 10.85
C PRO A 315 12.15 -1.84 10.86
N ARG A 316 11.65 -2.17 12.06
CA ARG A 316 10.24 -2.57 12.32
C ARG A 316 9.21 -1.65 11.66
N ALA A 317 9.64 -0.45 11.25
CA ALA A 317 8.85 0.57 10.59
C ALA A 317 8.18 0.08 9.29
N PHE A 318 8.88 -0.62 8.39
CA PHE A 318 8.28 -0.95 7.08
C PHE A 318 7.21 -2.06 7.18
N ASP A 319 7.39 -3.04 8.08
CA ASP A 319 6.37 -4.06 8.37
C ASP A 319 5.19 -3.49 9.19
N GLN A 320 5.40 -2.41 9.95
CA GLN A 320 4.32 -1.64 10.60
C GLN A 320 3.57 -0.72 9.61
N LEU A 321 4.12 -0.48 8.41
CA LEU A 321 3.64 0.52 7.45
C LEU A 321 2.67 0.02 6.39
N ALA A 322 2.36 -1.28 6.36
CA ALA A 322 1.11 -1.70 5.77
C ALA A 322 -0.05 -1.27 6.70
N LEU A 323 -0.23 0.05 6.91
CA LEU A 323 -1.45 0.58 7.52
C LEU A 323 -2.62 0.20 6.61
N GLY A 324 -3.31 -0.85 7.05
CA GLY A 324 -4.71 -1.14 6.79
C GLY A 324 -5.15 -1.36 5.35
N SER A 325 -6.37 -1.90 5.25
CA SER A 325 -7.18 -1.86 4.03
C SER A 325 -7.20 -0.45 3.41
N PHE A 326 -7.46 -0.33 2.11
CA PHE A 326 -7.70 0.93 1.38
C PHE A 326 -8.48 2.00 2.19
N ASN A 327 -9.47 1.57 2.98
CA ASN A 327 -10.30 2.45 3.82
C ASN A 327 -9.51 3.18 4.92
N GLU A 328 -8.46 2.58 5.47
CA GLU A 328 -7.62 3.20 6.50
C GLU A 328 -6.76 4.31 5.93
N LYS A 329 -6.15 4.04 4.77
CA LYS A 329 -5.43 5.03 3.94
C LYS A 329 -6.33 6.21 3.57
N LEU A 330 -7.56 5.93 3.16
CA LEU A 330 -8.55 6.95 2.83
C LEU A 330 -8.91 7.84 4.04
N VAL A 331 -9.01 7.26 5.25
CA VAL A 331 -9.25 8.01 6.49
C VAL A 331 -8.05 8.89 6.85
N ILE A 332 -6.83 8.36 6.78
CA ILE A 332 -5.59 9.10 7.04
C ILE A 332 -5.49 10.30 6.08
N GLU A 333 -5.66 10.05 4.79
CA GLU A 333 -5.58 11.07 3.75
C GLU A 333 -6.62 12.17 3.95
N SER A 334 -7.87 11.80 4.26
CA SER A 334 -8.94 12.76 4.53
C SER A 334 -8.64 13.66 5.74
N ILE A 335 -8.06 13.11 6.81
CA ILE A 335 -7.67 13.87 7.99
C ILE A 335 -6.48 14.78 7.65
N ARG A 336 -5.48 14.27 6.93
CA ARG A 336 -4.29 15.03 6.51
C ARG A 336 -4.67 16.26 5.70
N GLU A 337 -5.49 16.09 4.66
CA GLU A 337 -5.95 17.17 3.79
C GLU A 337 -6.71 18.27 4.54
N ALA A 338 -7.53 17.86 5.51
CA ALA A 338 -8.38 18.77 6.28
C ALA A 338 -7.69 19.34 7.53
N GLY A 339 -6.52 18.81 7.91
CA GLY A 339 -5.84 19.08 9.17
C GLY A 339 -6.47 18.37 10.38
N ALA A 340 -7.77 18.58 10.60
CA ALA A 340 -8.52 17.92 11.68
C ALA A 340 -9.98 17.65 11.28
N LEU A 341 -10.48 16.45 11.61
CA LEU A 341 -11.87 16.05 11.32
C LEU A 341 -12.51 15.25 12.46
N SER A 342 -13.79 15.47 12.69
CA SER A 342 -14.60 14.56 13.52
C SER A 342 -14.93 13.27 12.76
N ARG A 343 -15.24 12.19 13.48
CA ARG A 343 -15.65 10.89 12.90
C ARG A 343 -16.85 11.00 11.93
N VAL A 344 -17.75 11.97 12.15
CA VAL A 344 -18.89 12.20 11.26
C VAL A 344 -18.44 12.83 9.95
N GLU A 345 -17.54 13.82 10.01
CA GLU A 345 -17.00 14.47 8.81
C GLU A 345 -16.12 13.50 8.01
N ILE A 346 -15.36 12.64 8.69
CA ILE A 346 -14.62 11.54 8.04
C ILE A 346 -15.59 10.63 7.28
N ALA A 347 -16.69 10.18 7.91
CA ALA A 347 -17.68 9.33 7.24
C ALA A 347 -18.34 10.03 6.04
N GLN A 348 -18.64 11.33 6.15
CA GLN A 348 -19.23 12.13 5.07
C GLN A 348 -18.27 12.30 3.89
N ARG A 349 -16.99 12.59 4.14
CA ARG A 349 -15.98 12.80 3.09
C ARG A 349 -15.58 11.51 2.40
N THR A 350 -15.42 10.42 3.16
CA THR A 350 -14.93 9.14 2.65
C THR A 350 -16.03 8.24 2.09
N GLY A 351 -17.31 8.49 2.41
CA GLY A 351 -18.42 7.60 2.09
C GLY A 351 -18.46 6.31 2.92
N LEU A 352 -17.54 6.15 3.90
CA LEU A 352 -17.49 4.97 4.77
C LEU A 352 -18.63 4.98 5.80
N THR A 353 -19.04 3.79 6.25
CA THR A 353 -20.06 3.68 7.31
C THR A 353 -19.53 4.24 8.64
N PRO A 354 -20.37 4.83 9.49
CA PRO A 354 -19.95 5.33 10.80
C PRO A 354 -19.27 4.27 11.68
N GLN A 355 -19.66 3.01 11.52
CA GLN A 355 -19.07 1.86 12.21
C GLN A 355 -17.64 1.59 11.73
N ALA A 356 -17.42 1.61 10.41
CA ALA A 356 -16.09 1.45 9.82
C ALA A 356 -15.15 2.58 10.26
N VAL A 357 -15.60 3.84 10.19
CA VAL A 357 -14.81 5.00 10.65
C VAL A 357 -14.50 4.89 12.14
N SER A 358 -15.45 4.48 12.98
CA SER A 358 -15.22 4.30 14.42
C SER A 358 -14.20 3.20 14.72
N ARG A 359 -14.19 2.11 13.94
CA ARG A 359 -13.20 1.03 14.06
C ARG A 359 -11.82 1.52 13.63
N ILE A 360 -11.71 2.12 12.45
CA ILE A 360 -10.44 2.60 11.88
C ILE A 360 -9.80 3.66 12.78
N THR A 361 -10.55 4.71 13.13
CA THR A 361 -10.02 5.80 13.98
C THR A 361 -9.61 5.33 15.38
N ARG A 362 -10.30 4.32 15.94
CA ARG A 362 -9.90 3.71 17.22
C ARG A 362 -8.56 2.98 17.10
N ASN A 363 -8.36 2.22 16.02
CA ASN A 363 -7.11 1.54 15.77
C ASN A 363 -5.97 2.55 15.63
N LEU A 364 -6.15 3.59 14.81
CA LEU A 364 -5.16 4.64 14.60
C LEU A 364 -4.84 5.49 15.84
N LEU A 365 -5.82 5.69 16.75
CA LEU A 365 -5.57 6.28 18.07
C LEU A 365 -4.77 5.34 18.98
N THR A 366 -5.05 4.03 18.91
CA THR A 366 -4.37 3.01 19.73
C THR A 366 -2.92 2.79 19.28
N SER A 367 -2.65 2.90 17.97
CA SER A 367 -1.30 2.92 17.41
C SER A 367 -0.67 4.31 17.41
N GLU A 368 -1.32 5.29 18.03
CA GLU A 368 -0.86 6.67 18.19
C GLU A 368 -0.54 7.43 16.88
N PHE A 369 -1.05 7.00 15.73
CA PHE A 369 -0.98 7.78 14.48
C PHE A 369 -1.93 8.98 14.48
N LEU A 370 -3.04 8.87 15.23
CA LEU A 370 -3.98 9.97 15.46
C LEU A 370 -3.92 10.43 16.91
N VAL A 371 -4.26 11.71 17.11
CA VAL A 371 -4.53 12.30 18.41
C VAL A 371 -5.84 13.08 18.38
N GLU A 372 -6.48 13.20 19.53
CA GLU A 372 -7.65 14.05 19.70
C GLU A 372 -7.20 15.52 19.73
N ASP A 373 -7.82 16.36 18.89
CA ASP A 373 -7.53 17.78 18.86
C ASP A 373 -8.30 18.50 19.97
N ALA A 374 -7.55 19.18 20.86
CA ALA A 374 -8.10 19.94 21.97
C ALA A 374 -8.67 21.30 21.53
N HIS A 375 -8.35 21.78 20.31
CA HIS A 375 -8.86 23.06 19.79
C HIS A 375 -10.30 22.92 19.30
N ARG A 376 -11.19 23.74 19.88
CA ARG A 376 -12.65 23.55 19.85
C ARG A 376 -13.34 24.71 19.09
N PRO A 377 -14.07 24.49 18.00
CA PRO A 377 -15.10 25.42 17.57
C PRO A 377 -16.31 25.28 18.51
N ALA A 378 -16.65 26.35 19.23
CA ALA A 378 -17.80 26.38 20.14
C ALA A 378 -19.13 26.41 19.36
N GLY A 379 -19.72 25.24 19.08
CA GLY A 379 -21.06 25.10 18.49
C GLY A 379 -22.08 24.49 19.46
N LYS A 380 -23.37 24.81 19.30
CA LYS A 380 -24.47 24.19 20.06
C LYS A 380 -24.68 22.73 19.61
N GLY A 381 -24.36 21.77 20.49
CA GLY A 381 -24.56 20.32 20.27
C GLY A 381 -23.67 19.47 21.18
N LYS A 382 -23.86 18.13 21.18
CA LYS A 382 -22.99 17.21 21.92
C LYS A 382 -21.54 17.38 21.41
N PRO A 383 -20.52 17.54 22.28
CA PRO A 383 -19.16 17.85 21.87
C PRO A 383 -18.63 16.84 20.85
N ARG A 384 -18.17 17.33 19.70
CA ARG A 384 -17.43 16.53 18.72
C ARG A 384 -15.95 16.70 19.02
N VAL A 385 -15.23 15.60 19.18
CA VAL A 385 -13.77 15.63 19.36
C VAL A 385 -13.15 15.42 17.97
N PRO A 386 -12.54 16.46 17.36
CA PRO A 386 -11.82 16.30 16.11
C PRO A 386 -10.59 15.41 16.31
N LEU A 387 -10.20 14.72 15.25
CA LEU A 387 -9.00 13.90 15.18
C LEU A 387 -8.04 14.55 14.21
N ARG A 388 -6.75 14.59 14.56
CA ARG A 388 -5.67 15.06 13.71
C ARG A 388 -4.56 14.01 13.65
N LEU A 389 -3.74 14.07 12.60
CA LEU A 389 -2.51 13.29 12.56
C LEU A 389 -1.52 13.78 13.62
N ARG A 390 -0.83 12.83 14.23
CA ARG A 390 0.31 13.11 15.09
C ARG A 390 1.56 13.22 14.20
N ALA A 391 2.09 14.43 14.04
CA ALA A 391 3.20 14.71 13.13
C ALA A 391 4.44 13.88 13.45
N ASP A 392 4.80 13.80 14.73
CA ASP A 392 5.95 13.05 15.27
C ASP A 392 5.72 11.54 15.36
N ALA A 393 4.55 11.02 14.94
CA ALA A 393 4.31 9.58 14.89
C ALA A 393 5.29 8.85 13.97
N SER A 394 5.89 9.56 13.03
CA SER A 394 6.85 8.99 12.10
C SER A 394 7.69 10.04 11.40
N HIS A 395 8.86 9.61 10.93
CA HIS A 395 9.78 10.45 10.18
C HIS A 395 10.23 9.75 8.90
N ALA A 396 10.67 10.54 7.92
CA ALA A 396 11.34 10.05 6.72
C ALA A 396 12.53 10.95 6.38
N VAL A 397 13.59 10.36 5.81
CA VAL A 397 14.71 11.09 5.25
C VAL A 397 14.48 11.27 3.76
N GLY A 398 14.63 12.49 3.26
CA GLY A 398 14.58 12.79 1.83
C GLY A 398 15.89 13.37 1.36
N ILE A 399 16.39 12.91 0.23
CA ILE A 399 17.64 13.40 -0.35
C ILE A 399 17.37 13.73 -1.82
N HIS A 400 17.64 14.97 -2.19
CA HIS A 400 17.70 15.39 -3.58
C HIS A 400 19.16 15.40 -4.04
N LEU A 401 19.44 14.62 -5.07
CA LEU A 401 20.70 14.59 -5.79
C LEU A 401 20.58 15.48 -7.03
N ASP A 402 20.96 16.74 -6.90
CA ASP A 402 21.11 17.68 -8.02
C ASP A 402 22.59 17.68 -8.48
N PRO A 403 22.90 17.92 -9.76
CA PRO A 403 24.29 17.96 -10.25
C PRO A 403 25.21 18.89 -9.45
N GLU A 404 24.69 20.01 -8.93
CA GLU A 404 25.50 21.01 -8.22
C GLU A 404 25.46 20.84 -6.68
N MET A 405 24.44 20.15 -6.16
CA MET A 405 24.11 20.19 -4.73
C MET A 405 23.34 18.95 -4.26
N ILE A 406 23.75 18.38 -3.14
CA ILE A 406 22.93 17.40 -2.40
C ILE A 406 22.14 18.13 -1.32
N THR A 407 20.81 18.03 -1.37
CA THR A 407 19.94 18.54 -0.30
C THR A 407 19.30 17.39 0.45
N GLN A 408 19.58 17.29 1.75
CA GLN A 408 18.96 16.33 2.66
C GLN A 408 17.97 17.05 3.58
N VAL A 409 16.83 16.40 3.81
CA VAL A 409 15.85 16.78 4.83
C VAL A 409 15.43 15.57 5.66
N VAL A 410 15.02 15.84 6.90
CA VAL A 410 14.21 14.94 7.71
C VAL A 410 12.85 15.60 7.84
N VAL A 411 11.78 14.86 7.53
CA VAL A 411 10.40 15.36 7.63
C VAL A 411 9.59 14.51 8.60
N ASP A 412 8.63 15.15 9.26
CA ASP A 412 7.59 14.50 10.05
C ASP A 412 6.46 13.95 9.16
N LEU A 413 5.51 13.18 9.72
CA LEU A 413 4.42 12.54 8.97
C LEU A 413 3.50 13.53 8.23
N CYS A 414 3.43 14.78 8.71
CA CYS A 414 2.65 15.86 8.09
C CYS A 414 3.45 16.60 6.99
N GLY A 415 4.70 16.21 6.73
CA GLY A 415 5.60 16.83 5.76
C GLY A 415 6.36 18.04 6.30
N GLY A 416 6.28 18.32 7.61
CA GLY A 416 7.05 19.39 8.24
C GLY A 416 8.53 19.07 8.29
N VAL A 417 9.40 20.01 7.88
CA VAL A 417 10.85 19.82 7.90
C VAL A 417 11.38 19.95 9.33
N VAL A 418 11.94 18.86 9.85
CA VAL A 418 12.54 18.77 11.20
C VAL A 418 14.02 19.13 11.17
N ALA A 419 14.73 18.69 10.14
CA ALA A 419 16.14 18.97 9.94
C ALA A 419 16.46 19.11 8.45
N ARG A 420 17.45 19.95 8.12
CA ARG A 420 17.92 20.17 6.75
C ARG A 420 19.43 20.29 6.72
N ARG A 421 20.04 19.73 5.67
CA ARG A 421 21.47 19.85 5.38
C ARG A 421 21.69 19.96 3.87
N GLN A 422 22.68 20.75 3.48
CA GLN A 422 23.11 20.89 2.08
C GLN A 422 24.61 20.69 1.95
N VAL A 423 25.04 20.06 0.86
CA VAL A 423 26.45 19.81 0.54
C VAL A 423 26.66 20.05 -0.96
N SER A 424 27.53 20.99 -1.30
CA SER A 424 27.83 21.30 -2.71
C SER A 424 28.68 20.20 -3.36
N LEU A 425 28.39 19.88 -4.61
CA LEU A 425 29.14 18.95 -5.44
C LEU A 425 30.07 19.75 -6.37
N HIS A 426 31.18 20.25 -5.83
CA HIS A 426 32.18 20.96 -6.65
C HIS A 426 33.36 20.00 -6.89
N GLU A 427 33.58 19.61 -8.15
CA GLU A 427 34.76 18.90 -8.68
C GLU A 427 34.81 17.36 -8.59
N ARG A 428 33.88 16.68 -7.90
CA ARG A 428 33.75 15.21 -7.98
C ARG A 428 32.31 14.75 -8.08
N SER A 429 31.99 14.08 -9.17
CA SER A 429 30.67 13.54 -9.52
C SER A 429 30.68 12.01 -9.66
N ASP A 430 31.78 11.33 -9.30
CA ASP A 430 31.87 9.88 -9.45
C ASP A 430 30.76 9.18 -8.63
N PRO A 431 30.03 8.21 -9.23
CA PRO A 431 28.85 7.61 -8.59
C PRO A 431 29.15 7.01 -7.23
N GLU A 432 30.28 6.32 -7.06
CA GLU A 432 30.62 5.64 -5.82
C GLU A 432 30.88 6.61 -4.66
N TRP A 433 31.58 7.71 -4.92
CA TRP A 433 31.80 8.76 -3.94
C TRP A 433 30.48 9.44 -3.55
N VAL A 434 29.61 9.74 -4.53
CA VAL A 434 28.29 10.34 -4.26
C VAL A 434 27.42 9.37 -3.43
N ILE A 435 27.36 8.10 -3.78
CA ILE A 435 26.62 7.07 -3.02
C ILE A 435 27.16 6.98 -1.59
N SER A 436 28.49 7.02 -1.41
CA SER A 436 29.13 7.00 -0.09
C SER A 436 28.79 8.25 0.74
N LEU A 437 28.82 9.43 0.11
CA LEU A 437 28.44 10.69 0.73
C LEU A 437 26.97 10.68 1.17
N VAL A 438 26.05 10.29 0.27
CA VAL A 438 24.61 10.14 0.55
C VAL A 438 24.38 9.15 1.68
N THR A 439 25.04 8.00 1.65
CA THR A 439 24.94 6.96 2.69
C THR A 439 25.33 7.51 4.06
N ARG A 440 26.44 8.25 4.12
CA ARG A 440 26.93 8.87 5.36
C ARG A 440 25.96 9.93 5.86
N MET A 441 25.53 10.84 4.98
CA MET A 441 24.55 11.88 5.33
C MET A 441 23.26 11.25 5.85
N ALA A 442 22.72 10.23 5.17
CA ALA A 442 21.51 9.54 5.58
C ALA A 442 21.70 8.86 6.94
N SER A 443 22.78 8.10 7.13
CA SER A 443 23.09 7.45 8.41
C SER A 443 23.16 8.44 9.58
N GLU A 444 23.84 9.58 9.39
CA GLU A 444 23.92 10.64 10.41
C GLU A 444 22.53 11.22 10.73
N ALA A 445 21.70 11.48 9.71
CA ALA A 445 20.34 11.98 9.90
C ALA A 445 19.43 10.95 10.59
N ILE A 446 19.56 9.66 10.25
CA ILE A 446 18.82 8.55 10.85
C ILE A 446 19.14 8.47 12.34
N GLU A 447 20.43 8.49 12.71
CA GLU A 447 20.84 8.43 14.12
C GLU A 447 20.39 9.67 14.90
N ALA A 448 20.46 10.87 14.31
CA ALA A 448 19.99 12.09 14.94
C ALA A 448 18.45 12.13 15.09
N ALA A 449 17.72 11.52 14.16
CA ALA A 449 16.26 11.47 14.14
C ALA A 449 15.67 10.26 14.89
N ARG A 450 16.46 9.51 15.66
CA ARG A 450 15.96 8.44 16.55
C ARG A 450 15.64 8.99 17.96
N PRO A 451 14.38 9.37 18.28
CA PRO A 451 13.91 9.25 19.65
C PRO A 451 13.77 7.77 20.02
N ALA A 452 13.86 7.48 21.32
CA ALA A 452 13.84 6.12 21.89
C ALA A 452 12.53 5.32 21.67
N THR A 453 11.55 5.86 20.93
CA THR A 453 10.18 5.31 20.82
C THR A 453 9.55 5.35 19.42
N ASP A 454 10.04 6.14 18.45
CA ASP A 454 9.28 6.42 17.22
C ASP A 454 9.98 5.90 15.93
N PRO A 455 9.26 5.24 15.01
CA PRO A 455 9.86 4.61 13.84
C PRO A 455 10.17 5.62 12.72
N LEU A 456 11.41 5.63 12.26
CA LEU A 456 11.78 6.16 10.94
C LEU A 456 11.29 5.19 9.86
N LEU A 457 10.53 5.69 8.88
CA LEU A 457 9.85 4.88 7.86
C LEU A 457 10.73 4.44 6.70
N GLY A 458 11.69 5.26 6.30
CA GLY A 458 12.55 4.96 5.17
C GLY A 458 13.28 6.19 4.65
N VAL A 459 13.97 6.00 3.53
CA VAL A 459 14.72 7.04 2.83
C VAL A 459 14.14 7.18 1.43
N GLY A 460 13.82 8.41 1.04
CA GLY A 460 13.49 8.75 -0.33
C GLY A 460 14.64 9.47 -1.01
N ILE A 461 14.89 9.12 -2.26
CA ILE A 461 15.89 9.74 -3.13
C ILE A 461 15.18 10.35 -4.34
N ALA A 462 15.39 11.63 -4.55
CA ALA A 462 15.04 12.37 -5.75
C ALA A 462 16.31 12.59 -6.58
N VAL A 463 16.25 12.30 -7.87
CA VAL A 463 17.37 12.41 -8.81
C VAL A 463 16.80 12.80 -10.19
N PRO A 464 17.52 13.60 -11.01
CA PRO A 464 17.11 13.84 -12.38
C PRO A 464 17.12 12.54 -13.20
N GLY A 465 16.26 12.50 -14.22
CA GLY A 465 16.18 11.37 -15.14
C GLY A 465 17.19 11.43 -16.29
N PRO A 466 17.22 10.39 -17.15
CA PRO A 466 16.27 9.28 -17.15
C PRO A 466 16.54 8.22 -16.07
N LEU A 467 15.46 7.58 -15.63
CA LEU A 467 15.46 6.50 -14.64
C LEU A 467 14.84 5.24 -15.24
N ASP A 468 15.40 4.08 -14.91
CA ASP A 468 14.64 2.84 -14.89
C ASP A 468 14.03 2.70 -13.49
N ALA A 469 12.80 3.19 -13.32
CA ALA A 469 12.14 3.21 -12.01
C ALA A 469 11.84 1.78 -11.49
N GLU A 470 11.63 0.81 -12.40
CA GLU A 470 11.34 -0.58 -12.03
C GLU A 470 12.60 -1.26 -11.52
N ALA A 471 13.74 -1.11 -12.19
CA ALA A 471 15.03 -1.63 -11.73
C ALA A 471 15.65 -0.78 -10.60
N GLY A 472 15.29 0.51 -10.50
CA GLY A 472 15.86 1.45 -9.53
C GLY A 472 17.23 1.93 -9.94
N VAL A 473 17.42 2.05 -11.25
CA VAL A 473 18.70 2.36 -11.91
C VAL A 473 18.61 3.76 -12.51
N VAL A 474 19.66 4.54 -12.32
CA VAL A 474 19.84 5.85 -12.94
C VAL A 474 20.54 5.64 -14.29
N LYS A 475 19.97 6.19 -15.36
CA LYS A 475 20.35 5.90 -16.75
C LYS A 475 20.96 7.14 -17.42
N ASP A 476 22.26 7.39 -17.21
CA ASP A 476 22.99 8.48 -17.88
C ASP A 476 22.23 9.83 -17.83
N PRO A 477 21.97 10.37 -16.63
CA PRO A 477 21.24 11.62 -16.53
C PRO A 477 22.07 12.76 -17.13
N PRO A 478 21.42 13.69 -17.83
CA PRO A 478 22.09 14.91 -18.25
C PRO A 478 22.77 15.58 -17.05
N LEU A 479 24.01 16.03 -17.25
CA LEU A 479 24.84 16.74 -16.26
C LEU A 479 25.45 15.87 -15.14
N PHE A 480 25.33 14.54 -15.20
CA PHE A 480 25.99 13.61 -14.28
C PHE A 480 27.00 12.72 -15.02
N ASP A 481 28.24 13.20 -15.14
CA ASP A 481 29.29 12.45 -15.84
C ASP A 481 29.60 11.11 -15.14
N GLY A 482 29.64 10.02 -15.91
CA GLY A 482 30.00 8.68 -15.41
C GLY A 482 28.86 7.92 -14.72
N TRP A 483 27.62 8.41 -14.79
CA TRP A 483 26.43 7.75 -14.23
C TRP A 483 25.75 6.79 -15.21
N GLU A 484 26.54 5.87 -15.76
CA GLU A 484 26.04 4.82 -16.66
C GLU A 484 25.46 3.65 -15.84
N ASP A 485 24.15 3.41 -15.98
CA ASP A 485 23.46 2.26 -15.38
C ASP A 485 23.68 2.09 -13.86
N VAL A 486 23.67 3.17 -13.09
CA VAL A 486 23.96 3.14 -11.65
C VAL A 486 22.78 2.54 -10.85
N PRO A 487 22.93 1.40 -10.16
CA PRO A 487 21.85 0.74 -9.40
C PRO A 487 21.63 1.43 -8.03
N LEU A 488 21.31 2.72 -8.07
CA LEU A 488 21.30 3.62 -6.93
C LEU A 488 20.40 3.12 -5.78
N ARG A 489 19.20 2.60 -6.11
CA ARG A 489 18.26 2.12 -5.10
C ARG A 489 18.79 0.89 -4.37
N GLU A 490 19.33 -0.08 -5.10
CA GLU A 490 19.88 -1.32 -4.51
C GLU A 490 21.09 -0.98 -3.61
N GLU A 491 22.02 -0.17 -4.12
CA GLU A 491 23.21 0.25 -3.39
C GLU A 491 22.89 0.97 -2.08
N LEU A 492 22.02 1.96 -2.13
CA LEU A 492 21.62 2.70 -0.93
C LEU A 492 20.80 1.83 0.03
N SER A 493 19.91 0.98 -0.48
CA SER A 493 19.13 0.06 0.37
C SER A 493 20.04 -0.89 1.14
N ARG A 494 21.05 -1.44 0.46
CA ARG A 494 22.05 -2.34 1.04
C ARG A 494 22.89 -1.63 2.10
N ARG A 495 23.43 -0.44 1.80
CA ARG A 495 24.33 0.31 2.70
C ARG A 495 23.61 0.88 3.93
N LEU A 496 22.35 1.29 3.76
CA LEU A 496 21.55 1.85 4.86
C LEU A 496 20.80 0.78 5.65
N ALA A 497 20.69 -0.45 5.13
CA ALA A 497 19.85 -1.51 5.68
C ALA A 497 18.38 -1.06 5.86
N MET A 498 17.88 -0.23 4.94
CA MET A 498 16.53 0.32 4.97
C MET A 498 15.92 0.37 3.57
N PRO A 499 14.57 0.33 3.45
CA PRO A 499 13.90 0.57 2.19
C PRO A 499 14.20 1.96 1.64
N VAL A 500 14.60 1.99 0.36
CA VAL A 500 14.83 3.24 -0.39
C VAL A 500 13.81 3.36 -1.50
N ILE A 501 13.11 4.50 -1.55
CA ILE A 501 12.28 4.88 -2.69
C ILE A 501 13.08 5.80 -3.59
N LEU A 502 13.08 5.50 -4.88
CA LEU A 502 13.70 6.32 -5.91
C LEU A 502 12.61 6.99 -6.74
N GLU A 503 12.67 8.31 -6.89
CA GLU A 503 11.76 9.09 -7.71
C GLU A 503 12.53 10.07 -8.59
N LYS A 504 11.94 10.41 -9.74
CA LYS A 504 12.39 11.58 -10.52
C LYS A 504 12.16 12.83 -9.66
N ASP A 505 13.12 13.74 -9.64
CA ASP A 505 13.10 15.00 -8.89
C ASP A 505 11.78 15.79 -8.99
N VAL A 506 11.24 15.95 -10.20
CA VAL A 506 10.00 16.69 -10.45
C VAL A 506 8.75 15.94 -9.98
N THR A 507 8.78 14.61 -10.05
CA THR A 507 7.74 13.73 -9.51
C THR A 507 7.73 13.83 -7.98
N ALA A 508 8.91 13.77 -7.36
CA ALA A 508 9.08 13.96 -5.92
C ALA A 508 8.57 15.35 -5.52
N ALA A 509 8.97 16.42 -6.22
CA ALA A 509 8.51 17.78 -5.93
C ALA A 509 6.98 17.91 -5.94
N ALA A 510 6.31 17.29 -6.93
CA ALA A 510 4.85 17.24 -6.97
C ALA A 510 4.25 16.49 -5.75
N ILE A 511 4.83 15.36 -5.34
CA ILE A 511 4.41 14.64 -4.13
C ILE A 511 4.58 15.54 -2.89
N GLY A 512 5.71 16.25 -2.77
CA GLY A 512 5.98 17.14 -1.64
C GLY A 512 4.94 18.26 -1.53
N GLU A 513 4.66 18.97 -2.63
CA GLU A 513 3.62 20.00 -2.68
C GLU A 513 2.25 19.46 -2.28
N ARG A 514 1.90 18.26 -2.76
CA ARG A 514 0.66 17.59 -2.37
C ARG A 514 0.62 17.27 -0.87
N TRP A 515 1.76 16.86 -0.31
CA TRP A 515 1.85 16.42 1.07
C TRP A 515 1.68 17.59 2.05
N ILE A 516 2.32 18.73 1.76
CA ILE A 516 2.30 19.89 2.65
C ILE A 516 1.20 20.92 2.35
N GLY A 517 0.67 20.94 1.13
CA GLY A 517 -0.23 21.99 0.67
C GLY A 517 -1.70 21.85 1.10
N ALA A 518 -2.02 20.85 1.92
CA ALA A 518 -3.37 20.59 2.45
C ALA A 518 -4.47 20.70 1.38
N ALA A 519 -5.61 21.33 1.70
CA ALA A 519 -6.74 21.49 0.80
C ALA A 519 -6.43 22.34 -0.45
N GLU A 520 -5.48 23.29 -0.39
CA GLU A 520 -5.13 24.14 -1.54
C GLU A 520 -4.40 23.39 -2.66
N ARG A 521 -3.76 22.26 -2.32
CA ARG A 521 -3.03 21.39 -3.25
C ARG A 521 -3.66 20.00 -3.36
N ALA A 522 -4.92 19.83 -2.96
CA ALA A 522 -5.58 18.53 -2.92
C ALA A 522 -6.10 18.03 -4.29
N GLY A 523 -6.33 18.95 -5.24
CA GLY A 523 -6.82 18.64 -6.58
C GLY A 523 -5.71 18.34 -7.58
N ASP A 524 -6.08 18.30 -8.86
CA ASP A 524 -5.16 18.04 -9.96
C ASP A 524 -4.29 19.26 -10.27
N PHE A 525 -2.98 19.05 -10.40
CA PHE A 525 -2.04 20.11 -10.71
C PHE A 525 -0.81 19.62 -11.47
N VAL A 526 -0.12 20.57 -12.10
CA VAL A 526 1.24 20.38 -12.64
C VAL A 526 2.21 21.16 -11.76
N TYR A 527 3.30 20.52 -11.36
CA TYR A 527 4.46 21.16 -10.76
C TYR A 527 5.52 21.41 -11.84
N LEU A 528 5.99 22.64 -11.95
CA LEU A 528 7.06 23.05 -12.84
C LEU A 528 8.30 23.39 -11.99
N TYR A 529 9.33 22.54 -12.11
CA TYR A 529 10.61 22.73 -11.46
C TYR A 529 11.54 23.54 -12.37
N LEU A 530 12.14 24.60 -11.84
CA LEU A 530 13.11 25.46 -12.50
C LEU A 530 14.37 25.58 -11.63
N GLY A 531 15.47 24.97 -12.07
CA GLY A 531 16.76 24.98 -11.37
C GLY A 531 17.93 24.79 -12.33
N THR A 532 18.75 23.77 -12.08
CA THR A 532 19.84 23.35 -13.00
C THR A 532 19.29 22.95 -14.37
N GLY A 533 18.07 22.38 -14.38
CA GLY A 533 17.25 22.17 -15.57
C GLY A 533 15.79 22.56 -15.33
N ALA A 534 14.95 22.30 -16.34
CA ALA A 534 13.51 22.51 -16.28
C ALA A 534 12.78 21.20 -16.58
N GLY A 535 11.90 20.81 -15.65
CA GLY A 535 11.11 19.59 -15.74
C GLY A 535 9.74 19.81 -15.13
N CYS A 536 8.80 18.89 -15.38
CA CYS A 536 7.49 18.96 -14.73
C CYS A 536 7.04 17.62 -14.15
N GLY A 537 6.30 17.68 -13.04
CA GLY A 537 5.59 16.54 -12.46
C GLY A 537 4.09 16.82 -12.50
N ALA A 538 3.26 15.81 -12.70
CA ALA A 538 1.81 15.98 -12.69
C ALA A 538 1.19 15.15 -11.56
N PHE A 539 0.30 15.76 -10.79
CA PHE A 539 -0.53 15.08 -9.80
C PHE A 539 -1.97 15.08 -10.32
N LEU A 540 -2.49 13.92 -10.69
CA LEU A 540 -3.74 13.74 -11.41
C LEU A 540 -4.57 12.62 -10.77
N ASN A 541 -5.86 12.85 -10.59
CA ASN A 541 -6.80 11.86 -10.03
C ASN A 541 -6.37 11.28 -8.68
N GLY A 542 -5.77 12.12 -7.81
CA GLY A 542 -5.36 11.71 -6.47
C GLY A 542 -4.01 10.98 -6.39
N ASP A 543 -3.24 10.87 -7.47
CA ASP A 543 -1.90 10.28 -7.46
C ASP A 543 -0.96 11.02 -8.44
N VAL A 544 0.35 10.80 -8.29
CA VAL A 544 1.33 11.35 -9.23
C VAL A 544 1.39 10.51 -10.50
N TYR A 545 1.41 11.18 -11.65
CA TYR A 545 1.54 10.56 -12.97
C TYR A 545 3.02 10.36 -13.31
N ARG A 546 3.50 9.12 -13.19
CA ARG A 546 4.90 8.73 -13.51
C ARG A 546 5.12 8.36 -14.98
N GLY A 547 4.04 8.14 -15.73
CA GLY A 547 4.10 7.50 -17.05
C GLY A 547 4.54 6.04 -16.98
N ARG A 548 4.79 5.43 -18.14
CA ARG A 548 5.11 3.99 -18.25
C ARG A 548 6.48 3.61 -17.68
N THR A 549 7.46 4.49 -17.81
CA THR A 549 8.87 4.22 -17.46
C THR A 549 9.35 4.99 -16.23
N GLY A 550 8.51 5.85 -15.64
CA GLY A 550 8.91 6.74 -14.55
C GLY A 550 9.43 8.12 -14.99
N ASN A 551 9.53 8.36 -16.31
CA ASN A 551 10.14 9.58 -16.86
C ASN A 551 9.13 10.57 -17.47
N ALA A 552 7.86 10.53 -17.05
CA ALA A 552 6.92 11.56 -17.49
C ALA A 552 7.42 12.97 -17.14
N GLY A 553 7.14 13.95 -18.02
CA GLY A 553 7.39 15.36 -17.76
C GLY A 553 8.74 15.91 -18.24
N GLU A 554 9.21 15.47 -19.41
CA GLU A 554 10.33 16.10 -20.13
C GLU A 554 9.97 17.48 -20.67
N PHE A 555 9.85 18.45 -19.75
CA PHE A 555 9.41 19.80 -20.05
C PHE A 555 10.40 20.58 -20.92
N GLY A 556 11.70 20.34 -20.75
CA GLY A 556 12.74 20.96 -21.59
C GLY A 556 12.55 20.69 -23.07
N GLU A 557 12.16 19.47 -23.44
CA GLU A 557 11.85 19.10 -24.84
C GLU A 557 10.59 19.80 -25.35
N LEU A 558 9.55 19.91 -24.50
CA LEU A 558 8.33 20.65 -24.86
C LEU A 558 8.63 22.13 -25.13
N CYS A 559 9.48 22.74 -24.31
CA CYS A 559 9.98 24.09 -24.56
C CYS A 559 10.73 24.18 -25.88
N ALA A 560 11.63 23.23 -26.18
CA ALA A 560 12.39 23.17 -27.43
C ALA A 560 11.48 23.18 -28.66
N LEU A 561 10.46 22.32 -28.66
CA LEU A 561 9.44 22.28 -29.71
C LEU A 561 8.66 23.60 -29.82
N SER A 562 8.29 24.21 -28.69
CA SER A 562 7.52 25.46 -28.66
C SER A 562 8.27 26.68 -29.21
N VAL A 563 9.61 26.62 -29.24
CA VAL A 563 10.47 27.66 -29.83
C VAL A 563 11.15 27.20 -31.11
N ASN A 564 10.75 26.05 -31.65
CA ASN A 564 11.32 25.44 -32.86
C ASN A 564 12.86 25.31 -32.81
N ARG A 565 13.39 24.87 -31.66
CA ARG A 565 14.82 24.59 -31.45
C ARG A 565 15.06 23.09 -31.57
N LEU A 566 15.57 22.68 -32.73
CA LEU A 566 15.73 21.27 -33.10
C LEU A 566 17.21 20.92 -33.34
N THR A 567 17.54 19.64 -33.19
CA THR A 567 18.83 19.06 -33.61
C THR A 567 18.89 18.97 -35.14
N GLU A 568 20.06 18.64 -35.69
CA GLU A 568 20.22 18.40 -37.14
C GLU A 568 19.31 17.26 -37.64
N GLU A 569 19.04 16.27 -36.78
CA GLU A 569 18.15 15.14 -37.06
C GLU A 569 16.65 15.49 -36.88
N GLY A 570 16.33 16.72 -36.45
CA GLY A 570 14.97 17.21 -36.27
C GLY A 570 14.33 16.90 -34.90
N GLY A 571 15.09 16.33 -33.95
CA GLY A 571 14.65 16.12 -32.57
C GLY A 571 14.71 17.41 -31.73
N PRO A 572 14.08 17.47 -30.54
CA PRO A 572 14.20 18.63 -29.66
C PRO A 572 15.65 18.85 -29.21
N ALA A 573 16.15 20.08 -29.33
CA ALA A 573 17.48 20.45 -28.85
C ALA A 573 17.39 21.27 -27.55
N MET A 574 18.40 21.12 -26.69
CA MET A 574 18.45 21.83 -25.41
C MET A 574 18.24 23.34 -25.58
N VAL A 575 17.32 23.88 -24.80
CA VAL A 575 16.98 25.30 -24.74
C VAL A 575 17.69 25.89 -23.53
N GLU A 576 18.53 26.91 -23.73
CA GLU A 576 19.32 27.48 -22.64
C GLU A 576 18.43 28.06 -21.53
N GLU A 577 17.27 28.63 -21.87
CA GLU A 577 16.31 29.15 -20.89
C GLU A 577 15.66 28.07 -20.02
N CYS A 578 15.77 26.79 -20.40
CA CYS A 578 15.40 25.65 -19.56
C CYS A 578 16.49 25.29 -18.53
N ALA A 579 17.64 25.98 -18.54
CA ALA A 579 18.58 26.05 -17.43
C ALA A 579 18.65 27.51 -16.93
N PRO A 580 17.64 27.98 -16.17
CA PRO A 580 17.45 29.41 -15.91
C PRO A 580 18.62 30.08 -15.19
N ILE A 581 19.22 29.40 -14.20
CA ILE A 581 20.31 29.95 -13.38
C ILE A 581 21.53 30.30 -14.24
N PRO A 582 22.18 29.35 -14.95
CA PRO A 582 23.35 29.66 -15.77
C PRO A 582 23.03 30.65 -16.90
N THR A 583 21.84 30.58 -17.49
CA THR A 583 21.42 31.51 -18.56
C THR A 583 21.27 32.94 -18.06
N VAL A 584 20.67 33.15 -16.89
CA VAL A 584 20.57 34.48 -16.27
C VAL A 584 21.95 35.01 -15.90
N VAL A 585 22.82 34.18 -15.29
CA VAL A 585 24.19 34.58 -14.95
C VAL A 585 24.96 35.03 -16.18
N ARG A 586 24.94 34.24 -17.26
CA ARG A 586 25.62 34.56 -18.52
C ARG A 586 25.12 35.90 -19.09
N ARG A 587 23.81 36.07 -19.25
CA ARG A 587 23.20 37.30 -19.82
C ARG A 587 23.42 38.52 -18.92
N ALA A 588 23.42 38.34 -17.60
CA ALA A 588 23.69 39.42 -16.66
C ALA A 588 25.17 39.84 -16.67
N ALA A 589 26.09 38.90 -16.85
CA ALA A 589 27.51 39.18 -17.02
C ALA A 589 27.78 39.94 -18.33
N GLU A 590 27.19 39.49 -19.45
CA GLU A 590 27.23 40.20 -20.74
C GLU A 590 26.66 41.63 -20.64
N ALA A 591 25.64 41.84 -19.80
CA ALA A 591 25.05 43.14 -19.54
C ALA A 591 25.87 44.02 -18.56
N GLY A 592 26.96 43.49 -17.99
CA GLY A 592 27.82 44.17 -17.01
C GLY A 592 27.20 44.30 -15.61
N LEU A 593 26.18 43.50 -15.28
CA LEU A 593 25.48 43.54 -14.00
C LEU A 593 26.19 42.71 -12.91
N VAL A 594 26.89 41.64 -13.30
CA VAL A 594 27.56 40.69 -12.40
C VAL A 594 28.85 40.17 -13.03
N SER A 595 29.71 39.53 -12.23
CA SER A 595 30.82 38.71 -12.75
C SER A 595 30.33 37.28 -12.93
N ALA A 596 30.64 36.64 -14.06
CA ALA A 596 30.25 35.24 -14.32
C ALA A 596 30.92 34.25 -13.33
N ASP A 597 32.11 34.60 -12.82
CA ASP A 597 32.88 33.78 -11.90
C ASP A 597 32.48 33.98 -10.42
N ASP A 598 31.57 34.91 -10.10
CA ASP A 598 31.08 35.08 -8.73
C ASP A 598 30.08 33.94 -8.41
N PRO A 599 30.33 33.10 -7.38
CA PRO A 599 29.38 32.07 -6.96
C PRO A 599 27.99 32.60 -6.59
N ARG A 600 27.87 33.91 -6.33
CA ARG A 600 26.62 34.61 -6.01
C ARG A 600 26.07 35.40 -7.19
N ALA A 601 26.61 35.22 -8.41
CA ALA A 601 26.21 35.98 -9.60
C ALA A 601 24.69 35.92 -9.83
N TYR A 602 24.08 34.74 -9.67
CA TYR A 602 22.64 34.60 -9.83
C TYR A 602 21.86 35.40 -8.77
N GLU A 603 22.29 35.35 -7.52
CA GLU A 603 21.66 36.10 -6.43
C GLU A 603 21.81 37.61 -6.60
N LEU A 604 22.94 38.06 -7.13
CA LEU A 604 23.20 39.47 -7.44
C LEU A 604 22.30 39.94 -8.59
N ALA A 605 22.15 39.14 -9.65
CA ALA A 605 21.22 39.43 -10.75
C ALA A 605 19.77 39.50 -10.26
N CYS A 606 19.34 38.57 -9.40
CA CYS A 606 18.01 38.58 -8.79
C CYS A 606 17.79 39.83 -7.93
N ARG A 607 18.79 40.21 -7.11
CA ARG A 607 18.73 41.43 -6.29
C ARG A 607 18.65 42.70 -7.14
N ALA A 608 19.39 42.78 -8.24
CA ALA A 608 19.31 43.90 -9.16
C ALA A 608 17.91 44.02 -9.77
N ALA A 609 17.30 42.90 -10.19
CA ALA A 609 15.94 42.89 -10.71
C ALA A 609 14.91 43.30 -9.66
N PHE A 610 15.03 42.80 -8.42
CA PHE A 610 14.17 43.19 -7.31
C PHE A 610 14.30 44.67 -6.96
N ALA A 611 15.49 45.25 -7.11
CA ALA A 611 15.72 46.69 -6.97
C ALA A 611 15.18 47.53 -8.15
N GLY A 612 14.61 46.89 -9.18
CA GLY A 612 14.01 47.55 -10.33
C GLY A 612 14.97 47.86 -11.48
N ASP A 613 16.16 47.26 -11.52
CA ASP A 613 17.06 47.41 -12.67
C ASP A 613 16.40 46.83 -13.93
N ALA A 614 16.19 47.69 -14.92
CA ALA A 614 15.43 47.34 -16.12
C ALA A 614 16.09 46.22 -16.94
N LYS A 615 17.43 46.15 -16.97
CA LYS A 615 18.15 45.09 -17.70
C LYS A 615 18.01 43.76 -16.98
N ALA A 616 18.18 43.75 -15.66
CA ALA A 616 18.05 42.54 -14.85
C ALA A 616 16.62 41.96 -14.92
N VAL A 617 15.60 42.83 -14.83
CA VAL A 617 14.19 42.44 -15.00
C VAL A 617 13.94 41.83 -16.38
N GLU A 618 14.43 42.47 -17.45
CA GLU A 618 14.21 41.95 -18.81
C GLU A 618 14.95 40.64 -19.07
N ILE A 619 16.15 40.45 -18.51
CA ILE A 619 16.87 39.17 -18.60
C ILE A 619 16.03 38.05 -17.98
N LEU A 620 15.51 38.23 -16.76
CA LEU A 620 14.65 37.23 -16.11
C LEU A 620 13.34 37.01 -16.89
N ARG A 621 12.69 38.07 -17.36
CA ARG A 621 11.48 37.96 -18.20
C ARG A 621 11.75 37.19 -19.48
N SER A 622 12.88 37.42 -20.14
CA SER A 622 13.22 36.73 -21.38
C SER A 622 13.30 35.20 -21.19
N VAL A 623 13.86 34.76 -20.05
CA VAL A 623 13.89 33.34 -19.66
C VAL A 623 12.49 32.84 -19.31
N ALA A 624 11.75 33.58 -18.49
CA ALA A 624 10.38 33.23 -18.10
C ALA A 624 9.43 33.09 -19.30
N ARG A 625 9.56 33.91 -20.34
CA ARG A 625 8.74 33.83 -21.57
C ARG A 625 8.93 32.52 -22.34
N VAL A 626 10.14 31.96 -22.34
CA VAL A 626 10.40 30.67 -23.02
C VAL A 626 9.77 29.53 -22.22
N VAL A 627 9.95 29.55 -20.90
CA VAL A 627 9.29 28.60 -19.98
C VAL A 627 7.77 28.70 -20.09
N ALA A 628 7.21 29.91 -20.19
CA ALA A 628 5.78 30.15 -20.31
C ALA A 628 5.17 29.49 -21.56
N ARG A 629 5.91 29.38 -22.66
CA ARG A 629 5.45 28.68 -23.88
C ARG A 629 5.32 27.18 -23.66
N GLY A 630 6.26 26.56 -22.97
CA GLY A 630 6.14 25.15 -22.57
C GLY A 630 4.98 24.93 -21.59
N ALA A 631 4.78 25.86 -20.67
CA ALA A 631 3.69 25.80 -19.68
C ALA A 631 2.30 25.76 -20.34
N VAL A 632 2.11 26.48 -21.45
CA VAL A 632 0.89 26.41 -22.26
C VAL A 632 0.66 24.99 -22.77
N GLY A 633 1.68 24.35 -23.33
CA GLY A 633 1.57 23.00 -23.88
C GLY A 633 1.16 21.96 -22.83
N VAL A 634 1.79 21.97 -21.65
CA VAL A 634 1.51 20.97 -20.60
C VAL A 634 0.14 21.20 -19.95
N THR A 635 -0.25 22.45 -19.72
CA THR A 635 -1.54 22.77 -19.09
C THR A 635 -2.71 22.51 -20.04
N ASP A 636 -2.53 22.71 -21.36
CA ASP A 636 -3.54 22.37 -22.36
C ASP A 636 -3.65 20.86 -22.59
N LEU A 637 -2.52 20.14 -22.60
CA LEU A 637 -2.51 18.69 -22.78
C LEU A 637 -3.17 17.95 -21.61
N LEU A 638 -2.92 18.39 -20.38
CA LEU A 638 -3.43 17.75 -19.18
C LEU A 638 -4.74 18.36 -18.66
N ASP A 639 -5.18 19.48 -19.23
CA ASP A 639 -6.39 20.23 -18.85
C ASP A 639 -6.47 20.56 -17.35
N THR A 640 -5.36 21.04 -16.77
CA THR A 640 -5.26 21.33 -15.33
C THR A 640 -5.58 22.78 -14.98
N ALA A 641 -6.19 23.00 -13.81
CA ALA A 641 -6.57 24.32 -13.31
C ALA A 641 -5.55 24.95 -12.34
N LEU A 642 -4.50 24.21 -11.97
CA LEU A 642 -3.44 24.67 -11.08
C LEU A 642 -2.07 24.30 -11.66
N LEU A 643 -1.21 25.32 -11.80
CA LEU A 643 0.20 25.19 -12.13
C LEU A 643 1.03 25.76 -10.98
N ILE A 644 1.87 24.93 -10.39
CA ILE A 644 2.79 25.32 -9.31
C ILE A 644 4.17 25.51 -9.92
N VAL A 645 4.83 26.61 -9.62
CA VAL A 645 6.17 26.93 -10.14
C VAL A 645 7.13 27.06 -8.97
N GLY A 646 8.25 26.35 -9.01
CA GLY A 646 9.24 26.39 -7.95
C GLY A 646 10.61 25.88 -8.39
N GLY A 647 11.53 25.81 -7.42
CA GLY A 647 12.92 25.44 -7.64
C GLY A 647 13.86 26.61 -7.38
N PRO A 648 15.18 26.37 -7.36
CA PRO A 648 16.16 27.38 -6.94
C PRO A 648 16.22 28.61 -7.86
N ALA A 649 15.73 28.51 -9.11
CA ALA A 649 15.62 29.66 -10.02
C ALA A 649 14.41 30.59 -9.70
N VAL A 650 13.47 30.16 -8.87
CA VAL A 650 12.24 30.91 -8.59
C VAL A 650 12.28 31.45 -7.17
N ARG A 651 13.33 32.22 -6.89
CA ARG A 651 13.54 32.81 -5.57
C ARG A 651 12.42 33.82 -5.24
N PRO A 652 12.05 34.00 -3.97
CA PRO A 652 10.97 34.93 -3.58
C PRO A 652 11.11 36.34 -4.16
N GLU A 653 12.34 36.84 -4.30
CA GLU A 653 12.63 38.18 -4.82
C GLU A 653 12.24 38.35 -6.31
N VAL A 654 12.21 37.26 -7.08
CA VAL A 654 11.94 37.29 -8.53
C VAL A 654 10.80 36.38 -8.95
N ALA A 655 10.15 35.68 -8.01
CA ALA A 655 9.09 34.72 -8.28
C ALA A 655 7.96 35.36 -9.12
N GLU A 656 7.54 36.58 -8.78
CA GLU A 656 6.47 37.29 -9.48
C GLU A 656 6.78 37.50 -10.98
N ILE A 657 8.05 37.65 -11.36
CA ILE A 657 8.44 37.78 -12.77
C ILE A 657 8.13 36.50 -13.53
N TYR A 658 8.50 35.34 -12.98
CA TYR A 658 8.20 34.05 -13.59
C TYR A 658 6.70 33.77 -13.59
N LEU A 659 6.04 33.95 -12.44
CA LEU A 659 4.62 33.66 -12.28
C LEU A 659 3.76 34.52 -13.21
N ALA A 660 4.04 35.82 -13.35
CA ALA A 660 3.26 36.71 -14.20
C ALA A 660 3.39 36.39 -15.70
N GLU A 661 4.61 36.06 -16.18
CA GLU A 661 4.82 35.69 -17.59
C GLU A 661 4.15 34.34 -17.91
N ILE A 662 4.24 33.38 -16.98
CA ILE A 662 3.58 32.07 -17.11
C ILE A 662 2.06 32.23 -17.06
N ASP A 663 1.53 32.93 -16.06
CA ASP A 663 0.09 33.22 -15.88
C ASP A 663 -0.50 33.88 -17.13
N THR A 664 0.18 34.91 -17.64
CA THR A 664 -0.23 35.58 -18.87
C THR A 664 -0.32 34.58 -20.02
N ALA A 665 0.67 33.70 -20.20
CA ALA A 665 0.67 32.76 -21.33
C ALA A 665 -0.45 31.72 -21.20
N VAL A 666 -0.56 31.05 -20.05
CA VAL A 666 -1.53 29.95 -19.84
C VAL A 666 -2.97 30.44 -19.78
N ASN A 667 -3.22 31.72 -19.46
CA ASN A 667 -4.58 32.28 -19.45
C ASN A 667 -4.93 33.09 -20.71
N ARG A 668 -3.95 33.47 -21.55
CA ARG A 668 -4.20 34.25 -22.78
C ARG A 668 -4.26 33.41 -24.04
N PHE A 669 -3.38 32.41 -24.18
CA PHE A 669 -3.18 31.71 -25.45
C PHE A 669 -4.12 30.49 -25.64
N PRO A 670 -4.41 29.66 -24.62
CA PRO A 670 -5.27 28.49 -24.79
C PRO A 670 -6.66 28.78 -25.33
N VAL A 671 -7.19 27.84 -26.12
CA VAL A 671 -8.59 27.89 -26.61
C VAL A 671 -9.57 27.75 -25.44
N ALA A 672 -9.28 26.89 -24.47
CA ALA A 672 -10.14 26.58 -23.33
C ALA A 672 -10.12 27.66 -22.21
N ARG A 673 -9.36 28.75 -22.36
CA ARG A 673 -9.15 29.78 -21.32
C ARG A 673 -10.42 30.40 -20.72
N ALA A 674 -11.54 30.39 -21.45
CA ALA A 674 -12.82 30.93 -20.95
C ALA A 674 -13.53 29.99 -19.96
N VAL A 675 -13.21 28.69 -19.98
CA VAL A 675 -13.83 27.66 -19.13
C VAL A 675 -12.84 27.04 -18.14
N ARG A 676 -11.54 27.09 -18.45
CA ARG A 676 -10.44 26.66 -17.57
C ARG A 676 -9.50 27.83 -17.27
N PRO A 677 -9.79 28.65 -16.25
CA PRO A 677 -8.79 29.56 -15.70
C PRO A 677 -7.72 28.74 -14.98
N VAL A 678 -6.45 29.01 -15.27
CA VAL A 678 -5.31 28.36 -14.62
C VAL A 678 -4.81 29.27 -13.52
N ARG A 679 -4.86 28.82 -12.27
CA ARG A 679 -4.17 29.48 -11.17
C ARG A 679 -2.68 29.12 -11.26
N VAL A 680 -1.82 30.12 -11.42
CA VAL A 680 -0.37 29.94 -11.31
C VAL A 680 0.06 30.33 -9.90
N ALA A 681 0.77 29.43 -9.20
CA ALA A 681 1.14 29.64 -7.80
C ALA A 681 2.62 29.35 -7.56
N HIS A 682 3.23 30.10 -6.64
CA HIS A 682 4.57 29.78 -6.14
C HIS A 682 4.54 28.48 -5.32
N SER A 683 5.59 27.68 -5.43
CA SER A 683 5.83 26.50 -4.62
C SER A 683 5.98 26.87 -3.14
N LEU A 684 5.35 26.10 -2.27
CA LEU A 684 5.46 26.24 -0.81
C LEU A 684 6.81 25.71 -0.30
N LEU A 685 7.40 24.73 -0.99
CA LEU A 685 8.69 24.12 -0.64
C LEU A 685 9.87 24.77 -1.36
N ASN A 686 9.61 25.35 -2.53
CA ASN A 686 10.54 25.95 -3.46
C ASN A 686 11.84 25.14 -3.65
N GLU A 687 12.96 25.62 -3.10
CA GLU A 687 14.28 24.98 -3.19
C GLU A 687 14.36 23.59 -2.53
N SER A 688 13.48 23.31 -1.55
CA SER A 688 13.44 22.02 -0.85
C SER A 688 12.41 21.06 -1.43
N ALA A 689 11.71 21.43 -2.52
CA ALA A 689 10.58 20.67 -3.06
C ALA A 689 10.94 19.22 -3.39
N ALA A 690 12.03 18.99 -4.11
CA ALA A 690 12.46 17.65 -4.48
C ALA A 690 12.90 16.82 -3.25
N ALA A 691 13.59 17.42 -2.28
CA ALA A 691 14.08 16.70 -1.10
C ALA A 691 12.92 16.35 -0.13
N VAL A 692 12.05 17.32 0.18
CA VAL A 692 10.84 17.08 0.98
C VAL A 692 9.89 16.12 0.25
N GLY A 693 9.79 16.28 -1.06
CA GLY A 693 9.10 15.38 -1.95
C GLY A 693 9.60 13.94 -1.85
N ALA A 694 10.92 13.74 -1.90
CA ALA A 694 11.54 12.43 -1.78
C ALA A 694 11.18 11.77 -0.45
N ALA A 695 11.30 12.50 0.66
CA ALA A 695 10.89 12.00 1.96
C ALA A 695 9.38 11.68 2.00
N SER A 696 8.56 12.58 1.45
CA SER A 696 7.11 12.42 1.37
C SER A 696 6.70 11.25 0.47
N SER A 697 7.52 10.84 -0.50
CA SER A 697 7.28 9.64 -1.30
C SER A 697 7.26 8.36 -0.45
N VAL A 698 8.02 8.32 0.65
CA VAL A 698 7.96 7.22 1.64
C VAL A 698 6.57 7.16 2.27
N PHE A 699 6.05 8.31 2.69
CA PHE A 699 4.69 8.40 3.25
C PHE A 699 3.62 8.16 2.19
N HIS A 700 3.79 8.67 0.98
CA HIS A 700 2.86 8.50 -0.13
C HIS A 700 2.73 7.03 -0.52
N ALA A 701 3.85 6.29 -0.59
CA ALA A 701 3.84 4.85 -0.82
C ALA A 701 3.11 4.08 0.29
N ALA A 702 3.27 4.49 1.55
CA ALA A 702 2.63 3.85 2.69
C ALA A 702 1.13 4.18 2.81
N PHE A 703 0.77 5.46 2.72
CA PHE A 703 -0.53 5.99 3.15
C PHE A 703 -1.46 6.45 2.03
N ALA A 704 -1.00 6.59 0.78
CA ALA A 704 -1.88 7.05 -0.29
C ALA A 704 -2.94 6.00 -0.67
N PRO A 705 -4.23 6.35 -0.74
CA PRO A 705 -5.30 5.43 -1.13
C PRO A 705 -5.31 5.23 -2.65
N ARG A 706 -4.58 4.22 -3.14
CA ARG A 706 -4.56 3.86 -4.57
C ARG A 706 -5.61 2.81 -4.90
N LEU A 707 -6.54 3.13 -5.80
CA LEU A 707 -7.35 2.13 -6.49
C LEU A 707 -6.46 1.45 -7.53
N ARG A 708 -5.87 0.30 -7.20
CA ARG A 708 -5.21 -0.53 -8.21
C ARG A 708 -6.30 -1.10 -9.12
N THR A 709 -6.61 -0.41 -10.21
CA THR A 709 -7.37 -1.00 -11.32
C THR A 709 -6.47 -2.05 -11.97
N HIS A 710 -6.91 -3.31 -11.99
CA HIS A 710 -6.26 -4.35 -12.77
C HIS A 710 -6.22 -3.95 -14.25
N VAL A 711 -5.12 -3.34 -14.68
CA VAL A 711 -4.75 -3.21 -16.09
C VAL A 711 -3.38 -3.87 -16.20
N SER A 712 -3.36 -5.16 -16.52
CA SER A 712 -2.15 -5.78 -17.03
C SER A 712 -1.73 -5.02 -18.29
N PRO A 713 -0.45 -4.58 -18.40
CA PRO A 713 0.06 -4.12 -19.67
C PRO A 713 -0.02 -5.29 -20.66
N ARG A 714 -1.01 -5.24 -21.55
CA ARG A 714 -1.13 -6.17 -22.68
C ARG A 714 0.13 -6.05 -23.53
N GLY A 715 0.77 -7.19 -23.78
CA GLY A 715 1.57 -7.49 -24.97
C GLY A 715 2.59 -6.43 -25.37
N ALA A 716 3.85 -6.67 -25.04
CA ALA A 716 4.93 -6.23 -25.93
C ALA A 716 4.63 -6.79 -27.33
N LEU A 717 4.20 -5.92 -28.24
CA LEU A 717 4.33 -6.17 -29.66
C LEU A 717 5.82 -6.45 -29.89
N ARG A 718 6.14 -7.72 -30.18
CA ARG A 718 7.48 -8.08 -30.68
C ARG A 718 7.76 -7.19 -31.88
N PRO A 719 8.93 -6.53 -31.96
CA PRO A 719 9.35 -5.93 -33.22
C PRO A 719 9.43 -7.04 -34.28
N PRO A 720 9.04 -6.77 -35.54
CA PRO A 720 9.27 -7.73 -36.61
C PRO A 720 10.77 -7.99 -36.68
N THR A 721 11.16 -9.25 -36.54
CA THR A 721 12.49 -9.73 -36.89
C THR A 721 12.74 -9.36 -38.35
N LEU A 722 13.66 -8.43 -38.60
CA LEU A 722 14.26 -8.28 -39.92
C LEU A 722 15.04 -9.57 -40.18
N GLY A 723 14.44 -10.46 -40.97
CA GLY A 723 15.15 -11.55 -41.63
C GLY A 723 15.83 -11.02 -42.89
N ASN A 724 17.00 -11.57 -43.20
CA ASN A 724 17.67 -11.46 -44.50
C ASN A 724 16.74 -11.74 -45.68
#